data_AF-A0A1H2DQ54-F1
#
_entry.id   AF-A0A1H2DQ54-F1
#
_cell.length_a   1.000
_cell.length_b   1.000
_cell.length_c   1.000
_cell.angle_alpha   90.00
_cell.angle_beta   90.00
_cell.angle_gamma   90.00
#
_symmetry.space_group_name_H-M   'P 1'
#
loop_
_entity.id
_entity.type
_entity.pdbx_description
1 polymer ?
#
loop_
_entity_poly.entity_id
_entity_poly.type
_entity_poly.pdbx_seq_one_letter_code
_entity_poly.pdbx_strand_id
1 'polypeptide(L)'
;MNASIPQIKSREDQNILSMFRSNLKILEIILTKKLISKGQYKSIRKILEDAVKLGQQSTIDKILESHNFISPQIIIKEQFKYNQIIIKLAQQLLKNTLIQKKNIEQEDENSFQKKLSEQKVIFSNLLTQITDDFLRKRVKNIDIILLETGLLEASQLDFLHNGLKHLEIKAMDRKFGEIAVKNKFVTKDIIDKALVDQTRLYQKTHKNHIIGDILVHKKEMTPETRDEILLLQNRILEEDWEETLRSICQSAIEEQEKNAVFGVLVVKENLMNKEKIKEALKLQNLEREAYKKRHSGTPNSKNQNPEQINTPRWIGDILVEDFGLSEKDRRKIVKKQMKKKIEIINLKLGGNIKDAQREMINQLDSYFQLIYSKNRIQAQLQVNKEIPSSMTTNNITLWLYNKKITYGIITNAIHKLLENKIKPGEKITVARGTEPIPEKFIPKINFTSPDALDNTQTFPPIVSKHSNLLTLIRIPGESGFNVNRNFVIAPKGATDITKGSNVIKKKDSFLATCDGVPTISDKGVISVSPIIVIPADLSCDNPAINHDCDVDVHGIVEKNVKIKCRKLIADIFKGHVVTSGDVIIKKQAVNAEIISKGSVTIPSVLNSTVNSEKNILIENSKSTDSTPYNKVSSSIISCNNFCIITNSKLFSSIIRARNKIILRKTVFESDCKLIVGDSVEVIACKTKIEKINAKIQELNSDIKVSQEEIRVLFDNLEKKDTSDIENEIESISKRSQKSKDDMDKILELKKNKRRLEQESKKKYDEYGDLFINMSNSISSLKKMKISSEKEKAELGKTILSLYKEDKNIPVIDAQKATLPKGLIVQFRHTNWALDADYTGFVLREDFNKKKQQYEIKKQRW
;
A
#
# COMPACT_ATOMS: atom_id res chain seq x y z
N MET A 1 -12.75 -41.87 5.61
CA MET A 1 -12.76 -43.34 5.46
C MET A 1 -14.17 -43.75 5.06
N ASN A 2 -14.42 -43.83 3.76
CA ASN A 2 -15.69 -44.21 3.15
C ASN A 2 -15.58 -45.69 2.78
N ALA A 3 -16.27 -46.56 3.52
CA ALA A 3 -16.55 -47.91 3.03
C ALA A 3 -17.81 -47.82 2.14
N SER A 4 -17.73 -48.37 0.94
CA SER A 4 -18.78 -48.32 -0.09
C SER A 4 -20.09 -48.93 0.41
N ILE A 5 -21.06 -48.07 0.69
CA ILE A 5 -22.46 -48.44 0.93
C ILE A 5 -23.09 -48.75 -0.43
N PRO A 6 -23.90 -49.81 -0.59
CA PRO A 6 -24.45 -50.23 -1.89
C PRO A 6 -25.20 -49.12 -2.61
N GLN A 7 -25.07 -49.09 -3.95
CA GLN A 7 -25.72 -48.11 -4.82
C GLN A 7 -27.24 -48.23 -4.74
N ILE A 8 -27.90 -47.09 -4.46
CA ILE A 8 -29.35 -46.95 -4.29
C ILE A 8 -30.07 -47.37 -5.57
N LYS A 9 -30.92 -48.41 -5.51
CA LYS A 9 -31.75 -48.85 -6.66
C LYS A 9 -33.25 -48.95 -6.37
N SER A 10 -33.71 -48.85 -5.11
CA SER A 10 -35.14 -48.89 -4.74
C SER A 10 -35.53 -47.95 -3.58
N ARG A 11 -36.85 -47.73 -3.36
CA ARG A 11 -37.41 -46.97 -2.22
C ARG A 11 -37.14 -47.64 -0.87
N GLU A 12 -37.02 -48.97 -0.85
CA GLU A 12 -36.66 -49.75 0.34
C GLU A 12 -35.20 -49.52 0.76
N ASP A 13 -34.28 -49.39 -0.21
CA ASP A 13 -32.86 -49.08 0.07
C ASP A 13 -32.70 -47.71 0.74
N GLN A 14 -33.51 -46.72 0.35
CA GLN A 14 -33.48 -45.39 0.97
C GLN A 14 -33.93 -45.41 2.43
N ASN A 15 -34.94 -46.21 2.77
CA ASN A 15 -35.42 -46.38 4.14
C ASN A 15 -34.37 -47.09 5.03
N ILE A 16 -33.70 -48.11 4.49
CA ILE A 16 -32.61 -48.84 5.18
C ILE A 16 -31.42 -47.90 5.46
N LEU A 17 -31.01 -47.10 4.47
CA LEU A 17 -29.93 -46.11 4.62
C LEU A 17 -30.30 -44.98 5.60
N SER A 18 -31.54 -44.49 5.56
CA SER A 18 -32.03 -43.47 6.50
C SER A 18 -32.02 -44.00 7.93
N MET A 19 -32.48 -45.24 8.13
CA MET A 19 -32.49 -45.88 9.44
C MET A 19 -31.06 -46.15 9.97
N PHE A 20 -30.12 -46.57 9.10
CA PHE A 20 -28.71 -46.69 9.46
C PHE A 20 -28.11 -45.35 9.93
N ARG A 21 -28.37 -44.25 9.19
CA ARG A 21 -27.89 -42.91 9.56
C ARG A 21 -28.46 -42.45 10.89
N SER A 22 -29.75 -42.65 11.12
CA SER A 22 -30.40 -42.35 12.40
C SER A 22 -29.82 -43.18 13.55
N ASN A 23 -29.64 -44.50 13.35
CA ASN A 23 -29.01 -45.36 14.34
C ASN A 23 -27.59 -44.91 14.66
N LEU A 24 -26.78 -44.55 13.67
CA LEU A 24 -25.44 -44.00 13.91
C LEU A 24 -25.46 -42.69 14.70
N LYS A 25 -26.41 -41.78 14.41
CA LYS A 25 -26.55 -40.51 15.14
C LYS A 25 -26.94 -40.75 16.60
N ILE A 26 -27.86 -41.67 16.87
CA ILE A 26 -28.24 -42.06 18.22
C ILE A 26 -27.04 -42.73 18.94
N LEU A 27 -26.30 -43.59 18.24
CA LEU A 27 -25.10 -44.25 18.77
C LEU A 27 -23.99 -43.23 19.12
N GLU A 28 -23.81 -42.19 18.30
CA GLU A 28 -22.90 -41.06 18.57
C GLU A 28 -23.33 -40.30 19.83
N ILE A 29 -24.63 -40.06 20.02
CA ILE A 29 -25.18 -39.37 21.20
C ILE A 29 -25.01 -40.19 22.48
N ILE A 30 -25.28 -41.50 22.41
CA ILE A 30 -25.08 -42.42 23.53
C ILE A 30 -23.58 -42.49 23.91
N LEU A 31 -22.69 -42.39 22.92
CA LEU A 31 -21.25 -42.29 23.14
C LEU A 31 -20.84 -40.95 23.79
N THR A 32 -21.35 -39.80 23.32
CA THR A 32 -21.04 -38.49 23.95
C THR A 32 -21.55 -38.39 25.39
N LYS A 33 -22.66 -39.07 25.71
CA LYS A 33 -23.22 -39.13 27.08
C LYS A 33 -22.58 -40.19 27.99
N LYS A 34 -21.55 -40.90 27.52
CA LYS A 34 -20.80 -41.93 28.26
C LYS A 34 -21.64 -43.14 28.70
N LEU A 35 -22.72 -43.46 27.98
CA LEU A 35 -23.57 -44.61 28.28
C LEU A 35 -23.02 -45.93 27.70
N ILE A 36 -22.19 -45.83 26.65
CA ILE A 36 -21.39 -46.95 26.11
C ILE A 36 -19.90 -46.58 26.02
N SER A 37 -19.04 -47.59 26.08
CA SER A 37 -17.61 -47.45 25.78
C SER A 37 -17.35 -47.36 24.27
N LYS A 38 -16.18 -46.83 23.87
CA LYS A 38 -15.77 -46.80 22.46
C LYS A 38 -15.56 -48.20 21.84
N GLY A 39 -15.21 -49.20 22.66
CA GLY A 39 -15.14 -50.60 22.22
C GLY A 39 -16.53 -51.11 21.83
N GLN A 40 -17.54 -50.86 22.68
CA GLN A 40 -18.93 -51.17 22.38
C GLN A 40 -19.45 -50.38 21.18
N TYR A 41 -19.13 -49.09 21.06
CA TYR A 41 -19.47 -48.27 19.89
C TYR A 41 -18.93 -48.87 18.59
N LYS A 42 -17.64 -49.25 18.53
CA LYS A 42 -17.02 -49.85 17.33
C LYS A 42 -17.69 -51.19 16.99
N SER A 43 -17.98 -52.02 17.99
CA SER A 43 -18.67 -53.29 17.80
C SER A 43 -20.10 -53.11 17.28
N ILE A 44 -20.89 -52.23 17.90
CA ILE A 44 -22.28 -51.95 17.49
C ILE A 44 -22.32 -51.30 16.11
N ARG A 45 -21.39 -50.39 15.82
CA ARG A 45 -21.25 -49.78 14.50
C ARG A 45 -20.94 -50.82 13.43
N LYS A 46 -20.05 -51.77 13.71
CA LYS A 46 -19.74 -52.86 12.77
C LYS A 46 -20.97 -53.74 12.52
N ILE A 47 -21.72 -54.07 13.57
CA ILE A 47 -23.00 -54.81 13.47
C ILE A 47 -24.00 -54.05 12.58
N LEU A 48 -24.13 -52.73 12.76
CA LEU A 48 -24.99 -51.88 11.94
C LEU A 48 -24.52 -51.81 10.47
N GLU A 49 -23.21 -51.74 10.23
CA GLU A 49 -22.61 -51.70 8.89
C GLU A 49 -22.78 -53.04 8.15
N ASP A 50 -22.64 -54.16 8.86
CA ASP A 50 -22.82 -55.50 8.30
C ASP A 50 -24.31 -55.81 8.05
N ALA A 51 -25.23 -55.31 8.88
CA ALA A 51 -26.68 -55.41 8.64
C ALA A 51 -27.10 -54.69 7.35
N VAL A 52 -26.58 -53.48 7.10
CA VAL A 52 -26.86 -52.73 5.85
C VAL A 52 -26.42 -53.49 4.61
N LYS A 53 -25.27 -54.18 4.67
CA LYS A 53 -24.79 -54.99 3.53
C LYS A 53 -25.71 -56.17 3.21
N LEU A 54 -26.43 -56.68 4.21
CA LEU A 54 -27.40 -57.78 4.09
C LEU A 54 -28.81 -57.30 3.71
N GLY A 55 -29.00 -56.00 3.44
CA GLY A 55 -30.30 -55.43 3.07
C GLY A 55 -31.30 -55.41 4.23
N GLN A 56 -30.84 -55.48 5.48
CA GLN A 56 -31.69 -55.47 6.66
C GLN A 56 -31.24 -54.36 7.62
N GLN A 57 -32.19 -53.68 8.27
CA GLN A 57 -31.85 -52.79 9.36
C GLN A 57 -32.90 -52.85 10.47
N SER A 58 -32.44 -52.97 11.71
CA SER A 58 -33.30 -52.95 12.90
C SER A 58 -33.09 -51.65 13.69
N THR A 59 -34.02 -51.30 14.57
CA THR A 59 -33.85 -50.12 15.44
C THR A 59 -32.69 -50.35 16.41
N ILE A 60 -31.94 -49.29 16.69
CA ILE A 60 -30.77 -49.35 17.58
C ILE A 60 -31.09 -49.97 18.95
N ASP A 61 -32.32 -49.84 19.44
CA ASP A 61 -32.77 -50.35 20.74
C ASP A 61 -32.80 -51.87 20.74
N LYS A 62 -33.30 -52.50 19.67
CA LYS A 62 -33.29 -53.96 19.52
C LYS A 62 -31.87 -54.53 19.46
N ILE A 63 -30.93 -53.77 18.89
CA ILE A 63 -29.51 -54.14 18.80
C ILE A 63 -28.83 -53.99 20.16
N LEU A 64 -29.14 -52.92 20.89
CA LEU A 64 -28.60 -52.68 22.22
C LEU A 64 -29.17 -53.64 23.29
N GLU A 65 -30.44 -54.04 23.14
CA GLU A 65 -31.14 -55.03 23.97
C GLU A 65 -30.60 -56.44 23.76
N SER A 66 -30.47 -56.89 22.51
CA SER A 66 -29.97 -58.23 22.17
C SER A 66 -28.54 -58.51 22.66
N HIS A 67 -27.77 -57.47 22.97
CA HIS A 67 -26.39 -57.58 23.42
C HIS A 67 -26.16 -57.10 24.87
N ASN A 68 -27.24 -56.83 25.64
CA ASN A 68 -27.20 -56.42 27.05
C ASN A 68 -26.26 -55.23 27.37
N PHE A 69 -26.07 -54.29 26.44
CA PHE A 69 -25.09 -53.21 26.63
C PHE A 69 -25.57 -52.09 27.57
N ILE A 70 -26.87 -51.76 27.56
CA ILE A 70 -27.48 -50.71 28.39
C ILE A 70 -28.91 -51.13 28.75
N SER A 71 -29.42 -50.69 29.91
CA SER A 71 -30.83 -50.88 30.29
C SER A 71 -31.78 -50.25 29.24
N PRO A 72 -32.83 -50.98 28.80
CA PRO A 72 -33.82 -50.51 27.83
C PRO A 72 -34.46 -49.16 28.21
N GLN A 73 -34.65 -48.93 29.51
CA GLN A 73 -35.27 -47.71 30.04
C GLN A 73 -34.42 -46.45 29.79
N ILE A 74 -33.09 -46.59 29.82
CA ILE A 74 -32.16 -45.47 29.62
C ILE A 74 -32.13 -45.08 28.13
N ILE A 75 -32.13 -46.07 27.24
CA ILE A 75 -32.13 -45.87 25.78
C ILE A 75 -33.41 -45.17 25.35
N ILE A 76 -34.57 -45.70 25.76
CA ILE A 76 -35.89 -45.12 25.44
C ILE A 76 -35.99 -43.67 25.94
N LYS A 77 -35.45 -43.37 27.14
CA LYS A 77 -35.41 -42.02 27.70
C LYS A 77 -34.53 -41.05 26.91
N GLU A 78 -33.36 -41.49 26.46
CA GLU A 78 -32.44 -40.62 25.72
C GLU A 78 -32.89 -40.39 24.27
N GLN A 79 -33.47 -41.41 23.65
CA GLN A 79 -34.09 -41.29 22.34
C GLN A 79 -35.32 -40.39 22.36
N PHE A 80 -36.14 -40.46 23.42
CA PHE A 80 -37.25 -39.54 23.62
C PHE A 80 -36.79 -38.08 23.71
N LYS A 81 -35.73 -37.80 24.49
CA LYS A 81 -35.14 -36.46 24.56
C LYS A 81 -34.61 -35.98 23.20
N TYR A 82 -33.93 -36.86 22.47
CA TYR A 82 -33.44 -36.55 21.12
C TYR A 82 -34.60 -36.19 20.19
N ASN A 83 -35.64 -37.01 20.14
CA ASN A 83 -36.83 -36.78 19.32
C ASN A 83 -37.49 -35.44 19.68
N GLN A 84 -37.64 -35.11 20.97
CA GLN A 84 -38.19 -33.83 21.41
C GLN A 84 -37.37 -32.62 20.92
N ILE A 85 -36.03 -32.72 20.94
CA ILE A 85 -35.17 -31.61 20.51
C ILE A 85 -35.24 -31.45 18.99
N ILE A 86 -35.21 -32.55 18.23
CA ILE A 86 -35.32 -32.53 16.77
C ILE A 86 -36.65 -31.91 16.33
N ILE A 87 -37.77 -32.26 16.98
CA ILE A 87 -39.09 -31.67 16.70
C ILE A 87 -39.10 -30.16 16.97
N LYS A 88 -38.53 -29.73 18.11
CA LYS A 88 -38.45 -28.30 18.44
C LYS A 88 -37.60 -27.53 17.43
N LEU A 89 -36.47 -28.11 17.01
CA LEU A 89 -35.59 -27.52 16.01
C LEU A 89 -36.26 -27.50 14.62
N ALA A 90 -37.00 -28.56 14.25
CA ALA A 90 -37.78 -28.64 13.01
C ALA A 90 -38.87 -27.57 12.97
N GLN A 91 -39.64 -27.46 14.06
CA GLN A 91 -40.67 -26.44 14.20
C GLN A 91 -40.08 -25.02 14.10
N GLN A 92 -38.93 -24.78 14.72
CA GLN A 92 -38.24 -23.49 14.66
C GLN A 92 -37.69 -23.19 13.25
N LEU A 93 -37.13 -24.19 12.56
CA LEU A 93 -36.62 -24.06 11.20
C LEU A 93 -37.75 -23.67 10.25
N LEU A 94 -38.85 -24.41 10.25
CA LEU A 94 -40.00 -24.13 9.39
C LEU A 94 -40.65 -22.78 9.71
N LYS A 95 -40.75 -22.41 10.99
CA LYS A 95 -41.20 -21.07 11.39
C LYS A 95 -40.29 -19.99 10.80
N ASN A 96 -38.97 -20.16 10.86
CA ASN A 96 -38.03 -19.20 10.29
C ASN A 96 -38.13 -19.15 8.76
N THR A 97 -38.30 -20.28 8.09
CA THR A 97 -38.53 -20.35 6.64
C THR A 97 -39.83 -19.65 6.24
N LEU A 98 -40.91 -19.82 7.00
CA LEU A 98 -42.16 -19.10 6.77
C LEU A 98 -42.01 -17.59 6.98
N ILE A 99 -41.31 -17.16 8.03
CA ILE A 99 -41.04 -15.73 8.27
C ILE A 99 -40.21 -15.14 7.12
N GLN A 100 -39.22 -15.87 6.62
CA GLN A 100 -38.43 -15.46 5.45
C GLN A 100 -39.30 -15.35 4.20
N LYS A 101 -40.19 -16.32 3.94
CA LYS A 101 -41.14 -16.25 2.83
C LYS A 101 -42.09 -15.07 2.94
N LYS A 102 -42.67 -14.80 4.12
CA LYS A 102 -43.48 -13.59 4.38
C LYS A 102 -42.73 -12.30 4.00
N ASN A 103 -41.47 -12.19 4.43
CA ASN A 103 -40.65 -11.00 4.19
C ASN A 103 -40.24 -10.82 2.71
N ILE A 104 -40.12 -11.91 1.95
CA ILE A 104 -39.71 -11.90 0.55
C ILE A 104 -40.90 -11.75 -0.39
N GLU A 105 -42.02 -12.42 -0.09
CA GLU A 105 -43.18 -12.57 -0.99
C GLU A 105 -44.36 -11.62 -0.63
N GLN A 106 -44.22 -10.79 0.40
CA GLN A 106 -45.28 -9.88 0.90
C GLN A 106 -46.64 -10.58 1.12
N GLU A 107 -46.62 -11.82 1.62
CA GLU A 107 -47.84 -12.61 1.87
C GLU A 107 -48.81 -11.91 2.85
N ASP A 108 -50.11 -12.02 2.57
CA ASP A 108 -51.19 -11.53 3.43
C ASP A 108 -51.12 -12.12 4.85
N GLU A 109 -51.30 -11.26 5.85
CA GLU A 109 -51.07 -11.56 7.26
C GLU A 109 -52.02 -12.66 7.77
N ASN A 110 -53.24 -12.70 7.24
CA ASN A 110 -54.23 -13.73 7.56
C ASN A 110 -53.82 -15.12 7.02
N SER A 111 -53.27 -15.18 5.81
CA SER A 111 -52.75 -16.43 5.20
C SER A 111 -51.54 -16.96 5.97
N PHE A 112 -50.61 -16.06 6.36
CA PHE A 112 -49.44 -16.40 7.17
C PHE A 112 -49.82 -16.94 8.55
N GLN A 113 -50.74 -16.27 9.25
CA GLN A 113 -51.20 -16.72 10.58
C GLN A 113 -51.92 -18.08 10.49
N LYS A 114 -52.71 -18.31 9.43
CA LYS A 114 -53.35 -19.59 9.18
C LYS A 114 -52.33 -20.70 8.99
N LYS A 115 -51.35 -20.54 8.10
CA LYS A 115 -50.26 -21.52 7.88
C LYS A 115 -49.43 -21.76 9.15
N LEU A 116 -49.16 -20.73 9.95
CA LEU A 116 -48.43 -20.85 11.22
C LEU A 116 -49.25 -21.62 12.28
N SER A 117 -50.56 -21.42 12.32
CA SER A 117 -51.47 -22.15 13.22
C SER A 117 -51.58 -23.63 12.84
N GLU A 118 -51.72 -23.93 11.53
CA GLU A 118 -51.76 -25.29 11.00
C GLU A 118 -50.44 -26.04 11.29
N GLN A 119 -49.29 -25.41 11.09
CA GLN A 119 -47.99 -26.00 11.46
C GLN A 119 -47.88 -26.29 12.96
N LYS A 120 -48.32 -25.35 13.83
CA LYS A 120 -48.30 -25.58 15.28
C LYS A 120 -49.13 -26.80 15.68
N VAL A 121 -50.31 -26.97 15.07
CA VAL A 121 -51.20 -28.12 15.32
C VAL A 121 -50.54 -29.43 14.88
N ILE A 122 -49.88 -29.45 13.72
CA ILE A 122 -49.16 -30.63 13.23
C ILE A 122 -48.03 -31.04 14.19
N PHE A 123 -47.20 -30.09 14.63
CA PHE A 123 -46.11 -30.39 15.56
C PHE A 123 -46.59 -30.73 16.97
N SER A 124 -47.71 -30.16 17.44
CA SER A 124 -48.31 -30.56 18.73
C SER A 124 -48.85 -31.98 18.67
N ASN A 125 -49.50 -32.36 17.57
CA ASN A 125 -50.00 -33.73 17.38
C ASN A 125 -48.85 -34.73 17.31
N LEU A 126 -47.77 -34.39 16.60
CA LEU A 126 -46.56 -35.21 16.54
C LEU A 126 -45.88 -35.37 17.91
N LEU A 127 -45.81 -34.30 18.71
CA LEU A 127 -45.26 -34.36 20.06
C LEU A 127 -46.13 -35.22 21.00
N THR A 128 -47.45 -35.13 20.89
CA THR A 128 -48.40 -35.97 21.64
C THR A 128 -48.24 -37.43 21.25
N GLN A 129 -48.12 -37.74 19.95
CA GLN A 129 -47.91 -39.09 19.45
C GLN A 129 -46.60 -39.70 19.98
N ILE A 130 -45.51 -38.93 20.02
CA ILE A 130 -44.20 -39.40 20.51
C ILE A 130 -44.19 -39.55 22.04
N THR A 131 -44.96 -38.73 22.74
CA THR A 131 -45.15 -38.86 24.18
C THR A 131 -45.97 -40.10 24.52
N ASP A 132 -47.04 -40.39 23.78
CA ASP A 132 -47.82 -41.63 23.91
C ASP A 132 -47.00 -42.88 23.52
N ASP A 133 -46.21 -42.81 22.45
CA ASP A 133 -45.28 -43.88 22.07
C ASP A 133 -44.22 -44.13 23.17
N PHE A 134 -43.67 -43.08 23.79
CA PHE A 134 -42.75 -43.20 24.94
C PHE A 134 -43.42 -43.86 26.16
N LEU A 135 -44.65 -43.45 26.51
CA LEU A 135 -45.42 -44.04 27.62
C LEU A 135 -45.75 -45.52 27.36
N ARG A 136 -46.00 -45.88 26.11
CA ARG A 136 -46.23 -47.28 25.66
C ARG A 136 -44.94 -48.08 25.42
N LYS A 137 -43.76 -47.50 25.72
CA LYS A 137 -42.43 -48.08 25.47
C LYS A 137 -42.20 -48.50 24.01
N ARG A 138 -42.86 -47.82 23.07
CA ARG A 138 -42.67 -48.01 21.63
C ARG A 138 -41.61 -47.03 21.14
N VAL A 139 -40.71 -47.55 20.32
CA VAL A 139 -39.69 -46.73 19.68
C VAL A 139 -40.02 -46.55 18.21
N LYS A 140 -40.10 -45.29 17.77
CA LYS A 140 -40.18 -44.92 16.36
C LYS A 140 -39.06 -43.96 15.99
N ASN A 141 -38.61 -44.08 14.76
CA ASN A 141 -37.60 -43.20 14.18
C ASN A 141 -38.24 -41.89 13.74
N ILE A 142 -37.89 -40.79 14.41
CA ILE A 142 -38.43 -39.46 14.11
C ILE A 142 -38.00 -38.94 12.74
N ASP A 143 -36.82 -39.33 12.26
CA ASP A 143 -36.30 -38.91 10.95
C ASP A 143 -37.18 -39.47 9.83
N ILE A 144 -37.65 -40.72 9.96
CA ILE A 144 -38.57 -41.34 8.99
C ILE A 144 -39.92 -40.63 9.01
N ILE A 145 -40.46 -40.35 10.20
CA ILE A 145 -41.76 -39.67 10.33
C ILE A 145 -41.70 -38.26 9.71
N LEU A 146 -40.63 -37.49 9.94
CA LEU A 146 -40.48 -36.14 9.40
C LEU A 146 -40.27 -36.11 7.87
N LEU A 147 -39.65 -37.15 7.30
CA LEU A 147 -39.47 -37.30 5.86
C LEU A 147 -40.75 -37.79 5.16
N GLU A 148 -41.44 -38.79 5.72
CA GLU A 148 -42.66 -39.37 5.14
C GLU A 148 -43.86 -38.41 5.20
N THR A 149 -43.93 -37.59 6.24
CA THR A 149 -44.93 -36.52 6.35
C THR A 149 -44.66 -35.33 5.43
N GLY A 150 -43.51 -35.30 4.74
CA GLY A 150 -43.10 -34.20 3.88
C GLY A 150 -42.81 -32.89 4.63
N LEU A 151 -42.68 -32.95 5.97
CA LEU A 151 -42.43 -31.77 6.80
C LEU A 151 -41.02 -31.22 6.63
N LEU A 152 -40.04 -32.07 6.33
CA LEU A 152 -38.66 -31.68 6.10
C LEU A 152 -38.06 -32.46 4.93
N GLU A 153 -37.12 -31.81 4.23
CA GLU A 153 -36.24 -32.47 3.27
C GLU A 153 -35.03 -33.11 3.98
N ALA A 154 -34.39 -34.10 3.33
CA ALA A 154 -33.20 -34.76 3.86
C ALA A 154 -32.03 -33.79 4.17
N SER A 155 -31.87 -32.75 3.33
CA SER A 155 -30.86 -31.68 3.52
C SER A 155 -31.12 -30.84 4.77
N GLN A 156 -32.39 -30.49 5.01
CA GLN A 156 -32.84 -29.73 6.18
C GLN A 156 -32.70 -30.56 7.45
N LEU A 157 -32.99 -31.85 7.38
CA LEU A 157 -32.81 -32.77 8.48
C LEU A 157 -31.33 -32.90 8.87
N ASP A 158 -30.42 -33.05 7.91
CA ASP A 158 -28.98 -33.07 8.18
C ASP A 158 -28.47 -31.74 8.77
N PHE A 159 -29.05 -30.60 8.36
CA PHE A 159 -28.80 -29.30 9.02
C PHE A 159 -29.23 -29.29 10.49
N LEU A 160 -30.42 -29.84 10.82
CA LEU A 160 -30.89 -29.94 12.21
C LEU A 160 -29.96 -30.81 13.07
N HIS A 161 -29.48 -31.93 12.53
CA HIS A 161 -28.56 -32.83 13.22
C HIS A 161 -27.19 -32.20 13.46
N ASN A 162 -26.66 -31.45 12.49
CA ASN A 162 -25.43 -30.67 12.67
C ASN A 162 -25.62 -29.54 13.71
N GLY A 163 -26.79 -28.90 13.72
CA GLY A 163 -27.18 -27.90 14.72
C GLY A 163 -27.27 -28.49 16.14
N LEU A 164 -27.84 -29.69 16.27
CA LEU A 164 -27.89 -30.42 17.55
C LEU A 164 -26.48 -30.71 18.06
N LYS A 165 -25.60 -31.24 17.20
CA LYS A 165 -24.20 -31.52 17.53
C LYS A 165 -23.44 -30.25 17.92
N HIS A 166 -23.72 -29.12 17.28
CA HIS A 166 -23.18 -27.82 17.65
C HIS A 166 -23.62 -27.38 19.06
N LEU A 167 -24.90 -27.56 19.40
CA LEU A 167 -25.43 -27.23 20.73
C LEU A 167 -24.80 -28.08 21.84
N GLU A 168 -24.57 -29.37 21.59
CA GLU A 168 -23.87 -30.25 22.53
C GLU A 168 -22.40 -29.84 22.73
N ILE A 169 -21.69 -29.53 21.64
CA ILE A 169 -20.31 -29.02 21.71
C ILE A 169 -20.26 -27.69 22.47
N LYS A 170 -21.21 -26.79 22.22
CA LYS A 170 -21.31 -25.50 22.92
C LYS A 170 -21.59 -25.67 24.42
N ALA A 171 -22.37 -26.68 24.82
CA ALA A 171 -22.58 -27.01 26.23
C ALA A 171 -21.29 -27.53 26.90
N MET A 172 -20.52 -28.36 26.21
CA MET A 172 -19.21 -28.83 26.69
C MET A 172 -18.17 -27.70 26.74
N ASP A 173 -18.20 -26.78 25.78
CA ASP A 173 -17.28 -25.64 25.70
C ASP A 173 -17.61 -24.53 26.71
N ARG A 174 -18.88 -24.39 27.13
CA ARG A 174 -19.24 -23.59 28.31
C ARG A 174 -18.59 -24.15 29.58
N LYS A 175 -18.69 -25.47 29.80
CA LYS A 175 -17.99 -26.13 30.92
C LYS A 175 -16.47 -25.98 30.81
N PHE A 176 -15.92 -26.00 29.60
CA PHE A 176 -14.50 -25.75 29.36
C PHE A 176 -14.12 -24.34 29.82
N GLY A 177 -14.92 -23.34 29.41
CA GLY A 177 -14.76 -21.94 29.83
C GLY A 177 -14.87 -21.75 31.34
N GLU A 178 -15.83 -22.40 32.00
CA GLU A 178 -15.96 -22.38 33.47
C GLU A 178 -14.72 -22.93 34.18
N ILE A 179 -14.18 -24.07 33.70
CA ILE A 179 -12.95 -24.64 34.23
C ILE A 179 -11.75 -23.70 34.00
N ALA A 180 -11.65 -23.09 32.81
CA ALA A 180 -10.58 -22.14 32.47
C ALA A 180 -10.61 -20.88 33.36
N VAL A 181 -11.81 -20.32 33.60
CA VAL A 181 -12.02 -19.13 34.44
C VAL A 181 -11.77 -19.44 35.91
N LYS A 182 -12.32 -20.55 36.42
CA LYS A 182 -12.12 -20.98 37.82
C LYS A 182 -10.64 -21.16 38.15
N ASN A 183 -9.85 -21.63 37.18
CA ASN A 183 -8.41 -21.85 37.33
C ASN A 183 -7.54 -20.64 36.95
N LYS A 184 -8.14 -19.49 36.62
CA LYS A 184 -7.45 -18.24 36.27
C LYS A 184 -6.52 -18.36 35.06
N PHE A 185 -6.80 -19.29 34.15
CA PHE A 185 -6.09 -19.40 32.88
C PHE A 185 -6.53 -18.30 31.91
N VAL A 186 -7.82 -17.99 31.91
CA VAL A 186 -8.45 -17.02 31.02
C VAL A 186 -9.52 -16.24 31.78
N THR A 187 -9.80 -15.00 31.39
CA THR A 187 -10.87 -14.20 31.98
C THR A 187 -12.24 -14.54 31.38
N LYS A 188 -13.33 -14.24 32.10
CA LYS A 188 -14.69 -14.49 31.61
C LYS A 188 -14.97 -13.77 30.29
N ASP A 189 -14.48 -12.54 30.13
CA ASP A 189 -14.64 -11.74 28.91
C ASP A 189 -13.99 -12.40 27.68
N ILE A 190 -12.79 -12.96 27.83
CA ILE A 190 -12.10 -13.66 26.73
C ILE A 190 -12.87 -14.94 26.34
N ILE A 191 -13.42 -15.68 27.30
CA ILE A 191 -14.25 -16.86 27.04
C ILE A 191 -15.54 -16.48 26.30
N ASP A 192 -16.22 -15.43 26.75
CA ASP A 192 -17.46 -14.97 26.12
C ASP A 192 -17.21 -14.55 24.66
N LYS A 193 -16.10 -13.83 24.40
CA LYS A 193 -15.65 -13.50 23.04
C LYS A 193 -15.36 -14.75 22.21
N ALA A 194 -14.68 -15.75 22.78
CA ALA A 194 -14.37 -16.98 22.06
C ALA A 194 -15.62 -17.82 21.75
N LEU A 195 -16.65 -17.83 22.60
CA LEU A 195 -17.94 -18.47 22.34
C LEU A 195 -18.75 -17.76 21.23
N VAL A 196 -18.66 -16.43 21.16
CA VAL A 196 -19.24 -15.64 20.06
C VAL A 196 -18.53 -15.99 18.76
N ASP A 197 -17.19 -16.02 18.76
CA ASP A 197 -16.41 -16.37 17.57
C ASP A 197 -16.63 -17.81 17.12
N GLN A 198 -16.78 -18.76 18.04
CA GLN A 198 -17.18 -20.13 17.74
C GLN A 198 -18.51 -20.16 16.97
N THR A 199 -19.50 -19.39 17.44
CA THR A 199 -20.83 -19.31 16.80
C THR A 199 -20.72 -18.69 15.40
N ARG A 200 -19.91 -17.63 15.26
CA ARG A 200 -19.64 -16.96 13.98
C ARG A 200 -18.92 -17.89 12.98
N LEU A 201 -17.91 -18.64 13.44
CA LEU A 201 -17.18 -19.61 12.62
C LEU A 201 -18.09 -20.75 12.16
N TYR A 202 -18.95 -21.27 13.05
CA TYR A 202 -19.94 -22.28 12.68
C TYR A 202 -20.91 -21.77 11.60
N GLN A 203 -21.42 -20.54 11.74
CA GLN A 203 -22.29 -19.93 10.73
C GLN A 203 -21.61 -19.79 9.36
N LYS A 204 -20.29 -19.52 9.33
CA LYS A 204 -19.53 -19.33 8.09
C LYS A 204 -19.09 -20.64 7.45
N THR A 205 -18.67 -21.63 8.24
CA THR A 205 -18.01 -22.85 7.72
C THR A 205 -18.86 -24.12 7.85
N HIS A 206 -19.99 -24.06 8.57
CA HIS A 206 -20.81 -25.23 8.94
C HIS A 206 -20.01 -26.37 9.61
N LYS A 207 -18.86 -26.03 10.19
CA LYS A 207 -17.97 -26.96 10.91
C LYS A 207 -17.92 -26.56 12.37
N ASN A 208 -17.94 -27.56 13.24
CA ASN A 208 -17.83 -27.35 14.67
C ASN A 208 -16.37 -27.14 15.04
N HIS A 209 -16.05 -25.95 15.56
CA HIS A 209 -14.75 -25.62 16.13
C HIS A 209 -14.86 -25.66 17.65
N ILE A 210 -13.85 -26.19 18.35
CA ILE A 210 -13.82 -26.18 19.81
C ILE A 210 -13.24 -24.86 20.33
N ILE A 211 -13.77 -24.34 21.43
CA ILE A 211 -13.30 -23.06 22.00
C ILE A 211 -11.81 -23.09 22.38
N GLY A 212 -11.31 -24.26 22.79
CA GLY A 212 -9.91 -24.46 23.15
C GLY A 212 -8.93 -24.09 22.03
N ASP A 213 -9.23 -24.49 20.79
CA ASP A 213 -8.38 -24.19 19.64
C ASP A 213 -8.44 -22.70 19.25
N ILE A 214 -9.62 -22.09 19.40
CA ILE A 214 -9.82 -20.66 19.17
C ILE A 214 -8.97 -19.83 20.14
N LEU A 215 -8.93 -20.22 21.42
CA LEU A 215 -8.13 -19.54 22.44
C LEU A 215 -6.63 -19.70 22.21
N VAL A 216 -6.18 -20.88 21.75
CA VAL A 216 -4.78 -21.12 21.40
C VAL A 216 -4.36 -20.29 20.19
N HIS A 217 -5.18 -20.28 19.14
CA HIS A 217 -4.90 -19.50 17.93
C HIS A 217 -4.76 -18.01 18.23
N LYS A 218 -5.55 -17.49 19.17
CA LYS A 218 -5.50 -16.10 19.61
C LYS A 218 -4.37 -15.78 20.59
N LYS A 219 -3.54 -16.78 20.95
CA LYS A 219 -2.49 -16.66 21.99
C LYS A 219 -3.05 -16.24 23.36
N GLU A 220 -4.30 -16.59 23.65
CA GLU A 220 -4.96 -16.34 24.93
C GLU A 220 -4.84 -17.55 25.87
N MET A 221 -4.52 -18.72 25.32
CA MET A 221 -4.29 -19.97 26.06
C MET A 221 -3.15 -20.75 25.39
N THR A 222 -2.38 -21.51 26.15
CA THR A 222 -1.36 -22.40 25.60
C THR A 222 -1.98 -23.74 25.16
N PRO A 223 -1.43 -24.43 24.14
CA PRO A 223 -1.90 -25.75 23.73
C PRO A 223 -1.98 -26.75 24.88
N GLU A 224 -1.06 -26.64 25.84
CA GLU A 224 -0.99 -27.53 26.99
C GLU A 224 -2.12 -27.28 27.97
N THR A 225 -2.41 -26.02 28.29
CA THR A 225 -3.55 -25.67 29.13
C THR A 225 -4.86 -26.09 28.49
N ARG A 226 -4.98 -25.98 27.16
CA ARG A 226 -6.13 -26.51 26.40
C ARG A 226 -6.24 -28.02 26.62
N ASP A 227 -5.17 -28.76 26.38
CA ASP A 227 -5.17 -30.23 26.44
C ASP A 227 -5.41 -30.73 27.87
N GLU A 228 -4.90 -30.05 28.89
CA GLU A 228 -5.18 -30.36 30.31
C GLU A 228 -6.68 -30.27 30.63
N ILE A 229 -7.36 -29.22 30.16
CA ILE A 229 -8.81 -29.06 30.38
C ILE A 229 -9.59 -30.09 29.55
N LEU A 230 -9.17 -30.37 28.31
CA LEU A 230 -9.79 -31.40 27.47
C LEU A 230 -9.65 -32.80 28.09
N LEU A 231 -8.53 -33.10 28.74
CA LEU A 231 -8.33 -34.35 29.48
C LEU A 231 -9.27 -34.48 30.67
N LEU A 232 -9.47 -33.41 31.44
CA LEU A 232 -10.45 -33.42 32.54
C LEU A 232 -11.88 -33.68 32.06
N GLN A 233 -12.22 -33.19 30.88
CA GLN A 233 -13.51 -33.44 30.26
C GLN A 233 -13.60 -34.84 29.58
N ASN A 234 -12.51 -35.63 29.58
CA ASN A 234 -12.33 -36.87 28.83
C ASN A 234 -12.59 -36.72 27.32
N ARG A 235 -12.19 -35.58 26.75
CA ARG A 235 -12.39 -35.25 25.32
C ARG A 235 -11.22 -35.69 24.43
N ILE A 236 -10.09 -36.11 25.02
CA ILE A 236 -8.94 -36.68 24.31
C ILE A 236 -9.03 -38.22 24.32
N LEU A 237 -8.82 -38.86 23.17
CA LEU A 237 -8.90 -40.31 23.01
C LEU A 237 -7.71 -41.03 23.65
N GLU A 238 -7.89 -42.26 24.15
CA GLU A 238 -6.77 -43.09 24.62
C GLU A 238 -5.74 -43.36 23.50
N GLU A 239 -6.20 -43.42 22.25
CA GLU A 239 -5.38 -43.58 21.04
C GLU A 239 -4.49 -42.33 20.80
N ASP A 240 -4.95 -41.14 21.24
CA ASP A 240 -4.24 -39.87 21.05
C ASP A 240 -3.43 -39.47 22.31
N TRP A 241 -3.43 -40.29 23.37
CA TRP A 241 -2.71 -39.97 24.62
C TRP A 241 -1.21 -39.85 24.41
N GLU A 242 -0.66 -40.63 23.49
CA GLU A 242 0.76 -40.55 23.18
C GLU A 242 1.11 -39.25 22.45
N GLU A 243 0.33 -38.90 21.43
CA GLU A 243 0.49 -37.63 20.70
C GLU A 243 0.29 -36.43 21.64
N THR A 244 -0.67 -36.52 22.56
CA THR A 244 -0.89 -35.51 23.60
C THR A 244 0.29 -35.41 24.59
N LEU A 245 0.94 -36.54 24.94
CA LEU A 245 2.14 -36.50 25.78
C LEU A 245 3.32 -35.82 25.06
N ARG A 246 3.43 -36.04 23.74
CA ARG A 246 4.42 -35.43 22.84
C ARG A 246 4.14 -33.92 22.61
N SER A 247 2.90 -33.54 22.32
CA SER A 247 2.51 -32.14 22.03
C SER A 247 2.69 -31.21 23.23
N ILE A 248 2.61 -31.74 24.46
CA ILE A 248 2.71 -30.96 25.70
C ILE A 248 4.16 -30.53 26.04
N CYS A 249 5.13 -30.69 25.13
CA CYS A 249 6.54 -30.33 25.34
C CYS A 249 6.91 -29.08 24.54
N GLN A 250 7.25 -27.98 25.22
CA GLN A 250 7.84 -26.80 24.57
C GLN A 250 9.34 -26.64 24.87
N SER A 251 9.85 -27.28 25.93
CA SER A 251 11.25 -27.19 26.31
C SER A 251 11.95 -28.54 26.32
N ALA A 252 13.26 -28.50 26.08
CA ALA A 252 14.09 -29.68 26.04
C ALA A 252 14.17 -30.45 27.37
N ILE A 253 14.03 -29.72 28.46
CA ILE A 253 14.13 -30.22 29.83
C ILE A 253 12.85 -31.00 30.20
N GLU A 254 11.68 -30.45 29.88
CA GLU A 254 10.39 -31.10 30.15
C GLU A 254 10.21 -32.43 29.39
N GLU A 255 10.77 -32.51 28.18
CA GLU A 255 10.78 -33.73 27.39
C GLU A 255 11.66 -34.82 28.01
N GLN A 256 12.85 -34.46 28.52
CA GLN A 256 13.76 -35.38 29.21
C GLN A 256 13.14 -35.93 30.50
N GLU A 257 12.45 -35.09 31.27
CA GLU A 257 11.74 -35.53 32.48
C GLU A 257 10.63 -36.54 32.15
N LYS A 258 9.83 -36.28 31.11
CA LYS A 258 8.77 -37.23 30.68
C LYS A 258 9.35 -38.55 30.18
N ASN A 259 10.45 -38.50 29.44
CA ASN A 259 11.12 -39.69 28.93
C ASN A 259 11.76 -40.51 30.07
N ALA A 260 12.30 -39.83 31.09
CA ALA A 260 12.76 -40.47 32.31
C ALA A 260 11.61 -41.13 33.09
N VAL A 261 10.46 -40.47 33.23
CA VAL A 261 9.26 -41.05 33.87
C VAL A 261 8.74 -42.27 33.10
N PHE A 262 8.77 -42.24 31.77
CA PHE A 262 8.45 -43.40 30.93
C PHE A 262 9.39 -44.57 31.26
N GLY A 263 10.70 -44.33 31.26
CA GLY A 263 11.70 -45.35 31.63
C GLY A 263 11.50 -45.91 33.05
N VAL A 264 11.23 -45.07 34.05
CA VAL A 264 10.96 -45.51 35.43
C VAL A 264 9.72 -46.40 35.51
N LEU A 265 8.68 -46.12 34.73
CA LEU A 265 7.48 -46.96 34.68
C LEU A 265 7.78 -48.32 34.03
N VAL A 266 8.62 -48.37 33.00
CA VAL A 266 9.05 -49.63 32.36
C VAL A 266 9.80 -50.52 33.37
N VAL A 267 10.71 -49.95 34.18
CA VAL A 267 11.41 -50.69 35.26
C VAL A 267 10.42 -51.18 36.32
N LYS A 268 9.52 -50.31 36.79
CA LYS A 268 8.58 -50.64 37.88
C LYS A 268 7.61 -51.76 37.52
N GLU A 269 7.31 -51.93 36.24
CA GLU A 269 6.43 -52.99 35.74
C GLU A 269 7.18 -54.28 35.40
N ASN A 270 8.49 -54.37 35.70
CA ASN A 270 9.37 -55.49 35.37
C ASN A 270 9.39 -55.82 33.86
N LEU A 271 9.20 -54.83 33.00
CA LEU A 271 9.17 -55.02 31.55
C LEU A 271 10.57 -54.98 30.93
N MET A 272 11.52 -54.29 31.57
CA MET A 272 12.91 -54.18 31.10
C MET A 272 13.87 -53.80 32.23
N ASN A 273 15.15 -54.15 32.07
CA ASN A 273 16.21 -53.84 33.04
C ASN A 273 16.63 -52.36 32.99
N LYS A 274 17.07 -51.86 34.16
CA LYS A 274 17.51 -50.46 34.35
C LYS A 274 18.66 -50.05 33.42
N GLU A 275 19.52 -50.98 33.02
CA GLU A 275 20.69 -50.72 32.17
C GLU A 275 20.28 -50.43 30.72
N LYS A 276 19.43 -51.26 30.12
CA LYS A 276 18.88 -51.05 28.76
C LYS A 276 18.17 -49.69 28.63
N ILE A 277 17.47 -49.26 29.68
CA ILE A 277 16.78 -47.96 29.69
C ILE A 277 17.77 -46.78 29.79
N LYS A 278 18.87 -46.93 30.54
CA LYS A 278 19.94 -45.92 30.57
C LYS A 278 20.61 -45.79 29.19
N GLU A 279 20.80 -46.90 28.48
CA GLU A 279 21.33 -46.91 27.11
C GLU A 279 20.38 -46.24 26.12
N ALA A 280 19.08 -46.55 26.20
CA ALA A 280 18.05 -45.90 25.38
C ALA A 280 18.00 -44.37 25.60
N LEU A 281 18.11 -43.91 26.85
CA LEU A 281 18.16 -42.48 27.17
C LEU A 281 19.46 -41.80 26.69
N LYS A 282 20.59 -42.50 26.70
CA LYS A 282 21.85 -42.00 26.12
C LYS A 282 21.74 -41.86 24.60
N LEU A 283 21.19 -42.87 23.93
CA LEU A 283 20.97 -42.86 22.48
C LEU A 283 20.08 -41.68 22.06
N GLN A 284 18.99 -41.46 22.79
CA GLN A 284 18.10 -40.31 22.55
C GLN A 284 18.81 -38.96 22.69
N ASN A 285 19.66 -38.78 23.71
CA ASN A 285 20.43 -37.55 23.89
C ASN A 285 21.43 -37.33 22.74
N LEU A 286 22.05 -38.40 22.24
CA LEU A 286 22.96 -38.33 21.08
C LEU A 286 22.22 -37.92 19.79
N GLU A 287 21.08 -38.53 19.49
CA GLU A 287 20.23 -38.14 18.34
C GLU A 287 19.86 -36.64 18.40
N ARG A 288 19.60 -36.14 19.62
CA ARG A 288 19.24 -34.74 19.86
C ARG A 288 20.39 -33.76 19.67
N GLU A 289 21.59 -34.09 20.16
CA GLU A 289 22.77 -33.25 19.97
C GLU A 289 23.15 -33.14 18.50
N ALA A 290 23.03 -34.24 17.75
CA ALA A 290 23.22 -34.25 16.30
C ALA A 290 22.21 -33.34 15.58
N TYR A 291 20.94 -33.38 15.99
CA TYR A 291 19.90 -32.50 15.44
C TYR A 291 20.16 -31.01 15.72
N LYS A 292 20.54 -30.65 16.95
CA LYS A 292 20.85 -29.26 17.33
C LYS A 292 22.03 -28.67 16.57
N LYS A 293 23.13 -29.43 16.42
CA LYS A 293 24.32 -29.00 15.67
C LYS A 293 24.03 -28.69 14.21
N ARG A 294 23.03 -29.35 13.61
CA ARG A 294 22.60 -29.11 12.22
C ARG A 294 21.70 -27.87 12.06
N HIS A 295 21.11 -27.35 13.14
CA HIS A 295 20.13 -26.24 13.11
C HIS A 295 20.61 -24.92 13.73
N SER A 296 21.83 -24.84 14.28
CA SER A 296 22.38 -23.62 14.90
C SER A 296 23.17 -22.70 13.95
N GLY A 297 23.16 -22.96 12.64
CA GLY A 297 23.80 -22.12 11.61
C GLY A 297 22.83 -21.08 11.02
N THR A 298 23.31 -19.87 10.73
CA THR A 298 22.59 -18.78 10.06
C THR A 298 21.83 -19.24 8.81
N PRO A 299 20.64 -18.67 8.50
CA PRO A 299 19.78 -19.10 7.41
C PRO A 299 20.32 -18.59 6.07
N ASN A 300 21.40 -19.17 5.56
CA ASN A 300 21.89 -18.94 4.21
C ASN A 300 22.56 -20.21 3.65
N SER A 301 21.76 -21.24 3.41
CA SER A 301 22.08 -22.26 2.41
C SER A 301 20.79 -22.91 1.91
N LYS A 302 20.16 -22.29 0.90
CA LYS A 302 19.23 -22.98 0.03
C LYS A 302 20.06 -23.96 -0.80
N ASN A 303 20.16 -25.22 -0.37
CA ASN A 303 20.48 -26.39 -1.19
C ASN A 303 20.66 -27.62 -0.29
N GLN A 304 19.58 -28.13 0.29
CA GLN A 304 19.50 -29.55 0.70
C GLN A 304 18.09 -30.06 0.43
N ASN A 305 17.98 -31.25 -0.18
CA ASN A 305 16.73 -31.88 -0.58
C ASN A 305 15.83 -32.16 0.64
N PRO A 306 14.48 -32.10 0.51
CA PRO A 306 13.54 -32.19 1.64
C PRO A 306 13.30 -33.61 2.18
N GLU A 307 13.96 -34.64 1.62
CA GLU A 307 13.68 -36.03 1.95
C GLU A 307 14.72 -36.55 2.95
N GLN A 308 14.25 -36.86 4.16
CA GLN A 308 14.96 -37.39 5.35
C GLN A 308 15.64 -36.37 6.28
N ILE A 309 14.87 -35.39 6.76
CA ILE A 309 15.20 -34.68 8.01
C ILE A 309 14.64 -35.51 9.18
N ASN A 310 15.43 -36.45 9.72
CA ASN A 310 15.00 -37.26 10.87
C ASN A 310 14.96 -36.40 12.15
N THR A 311 13.76 -36.23 12.69
CA THR A 311 13.55 -35.71 14.04
C THR A 311 14.02 -36.73 15.08
N PRO A 312 14.53 -36.32 16.25
CA PRO A 312 14.96 -37.25 17.28
C PRO A 312 13.79 -38.14 17.72
N ARG A 313 14.03 -39.46 17.83
CA ARG A 313 12.97 -40.43 18.14
C ARG A 313 12.53 -40.30 19.61
N TRP A 314 11.25 -40.56 19.86
CA TRP A 314 10.74 -40.58 21.23
C TRP A 314 11.24 -41.83 21.96
N ILE A 315 11.38 -41.77 23.29
CA ILE A 315 11.99 -42.87 24.06
C ILE A 315 11.19 -44.17 23.92
N GLY A 316 9.87 -44.09 23.74
CA GLY A 316 9.02 -45.25 23.48
C GLY A 316 9.29 -45.88 22.12
N ASP A 317 9.60 -45.09 21.08
CA ASP A 317 9.97 -45.60 19.75
C ASP A 317 11.32 -46.31 19.82
N ILE A 318 12.32 -45.70 20.47
CA ILE A 318 13.65 -46.28 20.69
C ILE A 318 13.54 -47.60 21.47
N LEU A 319 12.72 -47.65 22.52
CA LEU A 319 12.56 -48.86 23.33
C LEU A 319 11.87 -50.00 22.57
N VAL A 320 10.98 -49.70 21.61
CA VAL A 320 10.34 -50.69 20.75
C VAL A 320 11.28 -51.17 19.65
N GLU A 321 11.90 -50.24 18.93
CA GLU A 321 12.73 -50.51 17.74
C GLU A 321 14.10 -51.10 18.09
N ASP A 322 14.78 -50.55 19.10
CA ASP A 322 16.18 -50.87 19.40
C ASP A 322 16.34 -51.81 20.62
N PHE A 323 15.33 -51.90 21.49
CA PHE A 323 15.42 -52.65 22.76
C PHE A 323 14.32 -53.69 23.00
N GLY A 324 13.38 -53.88 22.06
CA GLY A 324 12.43 -55.00 22.03
C GLY A 324 11.20 -54.88 22.96
N LEU A 325 10.80 -53.66 23.35
CA LEU A 325 9.53 -53.44 24.06
C LEU A 325 8.34 -53.74 23.13
N SER A 326 7.33 -54.48 23.61
CA SER A 326 6.14 -54.75 22.79
C SER A 326 5.24 -53.52 22.65
N GLU A 327 4.56 -53.37 21.51
CA GLU A 327 3.57 -52.31 21.28
C GLU A 327 2.40 -52.36 22.29
N LYS A 328 2.05 -53.56 22.77
CA LYS A 328 1.04 -53.74 23.82
C LYS A 328 1.51 -53.16 25.15
N ASP A 329 2.78 -53.36 25.50
CA ASP A 329 3.38 -52.85 26.73
C ASP A 329 3.63 -51.34 26.67
N ARG A 330 4.05 -50.81 25.51
CA ARG A 330 4.09 -49.37 25.25
C ARG A 330 2.76 -48.70 25.55
N ARG A 331 1.65 -49.22 24.99
CA ARG A 331 0.29 -48.68 25.27
C ARG A 331 -0.08 -48.78 26.76
N LYS A 332 0.31 -49.86 27.45
CA LYS A 332 0.10 -50.02 28.90
C LYS A 332 0.85 -48.96 29.71
N ILE A 333 2.10 -48.66 29.35
CA ILE A 333 2.93 -47.64 30.00
C ILE A 333 2.40 -46.24 29.73
N VAL A 334 2.08 -45.91 28.47
CA VAL A 334 1.42 -44.64 28.10
C VAL A 334 0.13 -44.45 28.90
N LYS A 335 -0.70 -45.50 29.02
CA LYS A 335 -1.94 -45.47 29.81
C LYS A 335 -1.69 -45.17 31.29
N LYS A 336 -0.65 -45.78 31.90
CA LYS A 336 -0.27 -45.53 33.30
C LYS A 336 0.34 -44.15 33.51
N GLN A 337 1.20 -43.70 32.60
CA GLN A 337 1.79 -42.37 32.65
C GLN A 337 0.70 -41.28 32.53
N MET A 338 -0.27 -41.49 31.64
CA MET A 338 -1.37 -40.56 31.46
C MET A 338 -2.34 -40.54 32.64
N LYS A 339 -2.64 -41.69 33.25
CA LYS A 339 -3.43 -41.75 34.50
C LYS A 339 -2.76 -40.96 35.64
N LYS A 340 -1.45 -41.14 35.84
CA LYS A 340 -0.69 -40.33 36.82
C LYS A 340 -0.73 -38.85 36.47
N LYS A 341 -0.63 -38.49 35.19
CA LYS A 341 -0.71 -37.10 34.74
C LYS A 341 -2.10 -36.50 35.00
N ILE A 342 -3.18 -37.24 34.72
CA ILE A 342 -4.56 -36.83 35.03
C ILE A 342 -4.73 -36.62 36.54
N GLU A 343 -4.15 -37.49 37.37
CA GLU A 343 -4.14 -37.33 38.84
C GLU A 343 -3.41 -36.04 39.25
N ILE A 344 -2.25 -35.76 38.68
CA ILE A 344 -1.51 -34.51 38.90
C ILE A 344 -2.30 -33.29 38.41
N ILE A 345 -2.96 -33.37 37.24
CA ILE A 345 -3.79 -32.29 36.69
C ILE A 345 -4.99 -32.02 37.59
N ASN A 346 -5.66 -33.07 38.09
CA ASN A 346 -6.73 -32.95 39.08
C ASN A 346 -6.25 -32.23 40.35
N LEU A 347 -5.09 -32.61 40.87
CA LEU A 347 -4.47 -31.94 42.02
C LEU A 347 -4.11 -30.47 41.72
N LYS A 348 -3.50 -30.18 40.56
CA LYS A 348 -3.19 -28.81 40.11
C LYS A 348 -4.43 -27.93 39.98
N LEU A 349 -5.55 -28.50 39.55
CA LEU A 349 -6.80 -27.78 39.25
C LEU A 349 -7.81 -27.82 40.41
N GLY A 350 -7.42 -28.39 41.56
CA GLY A 350 -8.22 -28.41 42.79
C GLY A 350 -9.41 -29.37 42.75
N GLY A 351 -9.39 -30.36 41.85
CA GLY A 351 -10.36 -31.46 41.81
C GLY A 351 -9.88 -32.65 42.63
N ASN A 352 -10.77 -33.26 43.42
CA ASN A 352 -10.50 -34.46 44.24
C ASN A 352 -9.34 -34.32 45.25
N ILE A 353 -9.15 -33.15 45.87
CA ILE A 353 -8.23 -33.00 47.00
C ILE A 353 -8.85 -33.71 48.22
N LYS A 354 -8.13 -34.69 48.80
CA LYS A 354 -8.56 -35.36 50.05
C LYS A 354 -8.51 -34.36 51.21
N ASP A 355 -9.39 -34.50 52.20
CA ASP A 355 -9.48 -33.55 53.32
C ASP A 355 -8.14 -33.35 54.05
N ALA A 356 -7.36 -34.41 54.23
CA ALA A 356 -6.00 -34.36 54.78
C ALA A 356 -5.02 -33.49 53.97
N GLN A 357 -5.12 -33.47 52.64
CA GLN A 357 -4.27 -32.61 51.80
C GLN A 357 -4.71 -31.15 51.89
N ARG A 358 -6.01 -30.91 52.08
CA ARG A 358 -6.55 -29.56 52.27
C ARG A 358 -6.09 -28.96 53.60
N GLU A 359 -6.10 -29.77 54.65
CA GLU A 359 -5.60 -29.39 55.96
C GLU A 359 -4.08 -29.10 55.92
N MET A 360 -3.30 -29.93 55.25
CA MET A 360 -1.85 -29.69 55.02
C MET A 360 -1.59 -28.36 54.28
N ILE A 361 -2.37 -28.07 53.23
CA ILE A 361 -2.26 -26.83 52.46
C ILE A 361 -2.57 -25.59 53.33
N ASN A 362 -3.61 -25.69 54.17
CA ASN A 362 -3.99 -24.61 55.08
C ASN A 362 -2.92 -24.38 56.16
N GLN A 363 -2.29 -25.45 56.65
CA GLN A 363 -1.16 -25.33 57.56
C GLN A 363 0.03 -24.64 56.88
N LEU A 364 0.34 -24.99 55.63
CA LEU A 364 1.42 -24.38 54.85
C LEU A 364 1.21 -22.87 54.59
N ASP A 365 -0.03 -22.41 54.46
CA ASP A 365 -0.35 -20.97 54.37
C ASP A 365 0.03 -20.18 55.63
N SER A 366 0.19 -20.86 56.78
CA SER A 366 0.67 -20.21 58.01
C SER A 366 2.21 -20.09 58.08
N TYR A 367 2.93 -20.88 57.28
CA TYR A 367 4.41 -20.86 57.23
C TYR A 367 4.94 -19.98 56.09
N PHE A 368 4.18 -19.82 55.00
CA PHE A 368 4.66 -19.17 53.79
C PHE A 368 3.71 -18.10 53.26
N GLN A 369 4.27 -16.96 52.90
CA GLN A 369 3.59 -15.93 52.12
C GLN A 369 4.18 -15.87 50.71
N LEU A 370 3.33 -15.75 49.70
CA LEU A 370 3.77 -15.72 48.31
C LEU A 370 3.59 -14.34 47.67
N ILE A 371 4.63 -13.85 47.03
CA ILE A 371 4.74 -12.51 46.44
C ILE A 371 5.03 -12.65 44.95
N TYR A 372 4.28 -11.94 44.11
CA TYR A 372 4.45 -11.97 42.65
C TYR A 372 4.98 -10.63 42.11
N SER A 373 5.75 -10.69 41.03
CA SER A 373 6.04 -9.49 40.23
C SER A 373 4.78 -9.00 39.47
N LYS A 374 4.79 -7.74 39.01
CA LYS A 374 3.63 -7.11 38.32
C LYS A 374 3.07 -7.96 37.17
N ASN A 375 3.95 -8.56 36.37
CA ASN A 375 3.59 -9.43 35.23
C ASN A 375 3.55 -10.92 35.61
N ARG A 376 3.70 -11.24 36.90
CA ARG A 376 3.82 -12.61 37.46
C ARG A 376 4.92 -13.47 36.83
N ILE A 377 5.92 -12.86 36.20
CA ILE A 377 7.08 -13.57 35.67
C ILE A 377 7.93 -14.15 36.81
N GLN A 378 7.86 -13.57 38.01
CA GLN A 378 8.62 -14.05 39.16
C GLN A 378 7.68 -14.28 40.35
N ALA A 379 7.84 -15.43 41.01
CA ALA A 379 7.22 -15.74 42.28
C ALA A 379 8.30 -15.90 43.36
N GLN A 380 8.14 -15.15 44.44
CA GLN A 380 8.97 -15.20 45.62
C GLN A 380 8.16 -15.73 46.79
N LEU A 381 8.81 -16.54 47.62
CA LEU A 381 8.26 -17.11 48.83
C LEU A 381 8.96 -16.45 50.02
N GLN A 382 8.17 -15.90 50.93
CA GLN A 382 8.61 -15.34 52.19
C GLN A 382 8.27 -16.31 53.31
N VAL A 383 9.27 -16.66 54.12
CA VAL A 383 9.10 -17.59 55.25
C VAL A 383 8.61 -16.80 56.46
N ASN A 384 7.46 -17.16 57.02
CA ASN A 384 6.86 -16.45 58.17
C ASN A 384 7.16 -17.13 59.51
N LYS A 385 7.41 -18.44 59.50
CA LYS A 385 7.68 -19.26 60.68
C LYS A 385 8.77 -20.28 60.37
N GLU A 386 9.44 -20.79 61.41
CA GLU A 386 10.41 -21.87 61.27
C GLU A 386 9.78 -23.11 60.64
N ILE A 387 10.54 -23.77 59.76
CA ILE A 387 10.04 -24.86 58.94
C ILE A 387 10.16 -26.18 59.74
N PRO A 388 9.06 -26.93 59.93
CA PRO A 388 9.10 -28.21 60.60
C PRO A 388 9.98 -29.23 59.87
N SER A 389 10.71 -30.06 60.63
CA SER A 389 11.55 -31.15 60.10
C SER A 389 10.77 -32.25 59.36
N SER A 390 9.45 -32.32 59.57
CA SER A 390 8.53 -33.21 58.85
C SER A 390 8.13 -32.68 57.45
N MET A 391 8.51 -31.46 57.09
CA MET A 391 8.17 -30.86 55.80
C MET A 391 9.06 -31.41 54.69
N THR A 392 8.43 -31.89 53.60
CA THR A 392 9.15 -32.46 52.45
C THR A 392 9.08 -31.54 51.23
N THR A 393 9.96 -31.79 50.25
CA THR A 393 9.92 -31.15 48.92
C THR A 393 8.57 -31.35 48.24
N ASN A 394 7.96 -32.52 48.42
CA ASN A 394 6.64 -32.84 47.87
C ASN A 394 5.55 -31.97 48.49
N ASN A 395 5.62 -31.68 49.79
CA ASN A 395 4.64 -30.83 50.47
C ASN A 395 4.65 -29.40 49.90
N ILE A 396 5.84 -28.83 49.73
CA ILE A 396 6.03 -27.48 49.17
C ILE A 396 5.63 -27.45 47.69
N THR A 397 6.01 -28.48 46.92
CA THR A 397 5.66 -28.57 45.49
C THR A 397 4.15 -28.67 45.29
N LEU A 398 3.46 -29.49 46.11
CA LEU A 398 2.00 -29.61 46.08
C LEU A 398 1.31 -28.28 46.43
N TRP A 399 1.86 -27.56 47.42
CA TRP A 399 1.37 -26.24 47.80
C TRP A 399 1.59 -25.19 46.70
N LEU A 400 2.76 -25.16 46.05
CA LEU A 400 3.03 -24.28 44.91
C LEU A 400 2.07 -24.54 43.74
N TYR A 401 1.78 -25.81 43.44
CA TYR A 401 0.77 -26.18 42.45
C TYR A 401 -0.64 -25.72 42.85
N ASN A 402 -1.00 -25.84 44.13
CA ASN A 402 -2.28 -25.31 44.63
C ASN A 402 -2.35 -23.78 44.50
N LYS A 403 -1.23 -23.07 44.73
CA LYS A 403 -1.08 -21.63 44.46
C LYS A 403 -0.92 -21.27 42.98
N LYS A 404 -1.15 -22.24 42.09
CA LYS A 404 -1.15 -22.10 40.62
C LYS A 404 0.21 -21.73 40.01
N ILE A 405 1.31 -22.00 40.70
CA ILE A 405 2.66 -21.88 40.17
C ILE A 405 3.00 -23.20 39.49
N THR A 406 3.03 -23.19 38.17
CA THR A 406 3.13 -24.40 37.34
C THR A 406 4.34 -24.38 36.41
N TYR A 407 4.99 -23.23 36.25
CA TYR A 407 6.10 -23.04 35.33
C TYR A 407 7.31 -22.37 36.01
N GLY A 408 8.51 -22.84 35.66
CA GLY A 408 9.76 -22.24 36.09
C GLY A 408 10.12 -22.46 37.56
N ILE A 409 9.63 -23.53 38.19
CA ILE A 409 9.91 -23.85 39.61
C ILE A 409 11.41 -24.15 39.78
N ILE A 410 12.04 -23.49 40.74
CA ILE A 410 13.47 -23.61 41.02
C ILE A 410 13.67 -24.64 42.13
N THR A 411 13.90 -25.90 41.77
CA THR A 411 14.02 -27.01 42.73
C THR A 411 15.13 -26.77 43.77
N ASN A 412 16.25 -26.18 43.35
CA ASN A 412 17.36 -25.84 44.25
C ASN A 412 16.95 -24.81 45.33
N ALA A 413 16.03 -23.89 45.01
CA ALA A 413 15.51 -22.94 46.00
C ALA A 413 14.65 -23.65 47.07
N ILE A 414 13.89 -24.66 46.68
CA ILE A 414 13.09 -25.49 47.61
C ILE A 414 14.02 -26.30 48.53
N HIS A 415 15.10 -26.86 48.00
CA HIS A 415 16.10 -27.57 48.82
C HIS A 415 16.77 -26.64 49.83
N LYS A 416 17.20 -25.44 49.42
CA LYS A 416 17.75 -24.43 50.35
C LYS A 416 16.78 -24.02 51.45
N LEU A 417 15.48 -24.01 51.14
CA LEU A 417 14.42 -23.70 52.09
C LEU A 417 14.26 -24.81 53.14
N LEU A 418 14.37 -26.07 52.75
CA LEU A 418 14.27 -27.23 53.66
C LEU A 418 15.54 -27.45 54.51
N GLU A 419 16.70 -26.96 54.06
CA GLU A 419 17.95 -27.00 54.83
C GLU A 419 18.01 -25.93 55.95
N ASN A 420 16.91 -25.21 56.21
CA ASN A 420 16.82 -24.10 57.18
C ASN A 420 17.86 -22.99 56.97
N LYS A 421 18.36 -22.82 55.75
CA LYS A 421 19.33 -21.76 55.38
C LYS A 421 18.70 -20.38 55.17
N ILE A 422 17.39 -20.26 55.41
CA ILE A 422 16.59 -19.05 55.15
C ILE A 422 15.87 -18.69 56.44
N LYS A 423 16.10 -17.48 56.95
CA LYS A 423 15.50 -17.03 58.22
C LYS A 423 14.05 -16.56 58.00
N PRO A 424 13.19 -16.62 59.04
CA PRO A 424 11.89 -15.96 59.00
C PRO A 424 12.02 -14.49 58.61
N GLY A 425 11.20 -14.05 57.65
CA GLY A 425 11.21 -12.71 57.05
C GLY A 425 11.95 -12.63 55.71
N GLU A 426 12.88 -13.55 55.40
CA GLU A 426 13.62 -13.54 54.14
C GLU A 426 12.79 -14.04 52.96
N LYS A 427 13.11 -13.52 51.76
CA LYS A 427 12.42 -13.83 50.50
C LYS A 427 13.32 -14.64 49.60
N ILE A 428 12.82 -15.75 49.07
CA ILE A 428 13.51 -16.56 48.07
C ILE A 428 12.69 -16.67 46.80
N THR A 429 13.35 -16.61 45.63
CA THR A 429 12.66 -16.85 44.36
C THR A 429 12.45 -18.34 44.17
N VAL A 430 11.18 -18.75 44.14
CA VAL A 430 10.77 -20.16 44.01
C VAL A 430 10.34 -20.51 42.60
N ALA A 431 9.96 -19.52 41.78
CA ALA A 431 9.72 -19.74 40.36
C ALA A 431 10.02 -18.49 39.51
N ARG A 432 10.51 -18.72 38.28
CA ARG A 432 10.78 -17.69 37.27
C ARG A 432 10.32 -18.15 35.88
N GLY A 433 9.44 -17.38 35.26
CA GLY A 433 9.00 -17.54 33.88
C GLY A 433 9.98 -16.95 32.86
N THR A 434 9.62 -16.94 31.58
CA THR A 434 10.43 -16.39 30.50
C THR A 434 10.04 -14.94 30.21
N GLU A 435 11.03 -14.06 30.07
CA GLU A 435 10.79 -12.67 29.73
C GLU A 435 10.41 -12.52 28.25
N PRO A 436 9.47 -11.60 27.92
CA PRO A 436 9.15 -11.29 26.54
C PRO A 436 10.27 -10.49 25.86
N ILE A 437 10.51 -10.76 24.58
CA ILE A 437 11.45 -10.01 23.75
C ILE A 437 10.66 -8.89 23.05
N PRO A 438 11.01 -7.60 23.24
CA PRO A 438 10.31 -6.50 22.59
C PRO A 438 10.54 -6.51 21.08
N GLU A 439 9.60 -5.91 20.34
CA GLU A 439 9.77 -5.69 18.91
C GLU A 439 10.94 -4.71 18.63
N LYS A 440 11.64 -4.93 17.52
CA LYS A 440 12.80 -4.11 17.12
C LYS A 440 12.52 -3.45 15.76
N PHE A 441 12.87 -2.17 15.65
CA PHE A 441 12.78 -1.42 14.39
C PHE A 441 14.18 -1.12 13.87
N ILE A 442 14.45 -1.45 12.60
CA ILE A 442 15.71 -1.15 11.93
C ILE A 442 15.45 -0.09 10.86
N PRO A 443 16.07 1.10 10.93
CA PRO A 443 15.90 2.12 9.91
C PRO A 443 16.70 1.82 8.65
N LYS A 444 16.03 1.90 7.49
CA LYS A 444 16.64 1.94 6.17
C LYS A 444 16.50 3.35 5.61
N ILE A 445 17.61 4.09 5.56
CA ILE A 445 17.68 5.46 5.03
C ILE A 445 17.87 5.37 3.51
N ASN A 446 17.09 6.14 2.76
CA ASN A 446 17.10 6.11 1.28
C ASN A 446 17.81 7.34 0.67
N PHE A 447 18.55 8.11 1.47
CA PHE A 447 19.32 9.26 1.03
C PHE A 447 20.69 9.28 1.72
N THR A 448 21.68 9.90 1.08
CA THR A 448 23.00 10.13 1.67
C THR A 448 22.90 11.27 2.66
N SER A 449 23.35 11.10 3.91
CA SER A 449 23.34 12.20 4.89
C SER A 449 24.37 13.25 4.50
N PRO A 450 24.09 14.56 4.60
CA PRO A 450 25.06 15.63 4.36
C PRO A 450 26.37 15.46 5.15
N ASP A 451 26.28 14.96 6.38
CA ASP A 451 27.43 14.79 7.28
C ASP A 451 28.37 13.64 6.86
N ALA A 452 27.92 12.77 5.95
CA ALA A 452 28.72 11.69 5.38
C ALA A 452 29.36 12.07 4.02
N LEU A 453 29.14 13.28 3.52
CA LEU A 453 29.85 13.77 2.35
C LEU A 453 31.23 14.26 2.78
N ASP A 454 32.27 13.59 2.28
CA ASP A 454 33.63 14.15 2.26
C ASP A 454 33.60 15.55 1.63
N ASN A 455 34.45 16.45 2.13
CA ASN A 455 34.61 17.86 1.67
C ASN A 455 34.87 18.05 0.15
N THR A 456 34.85 16.98 -0.63
CA THR A 456 35.08 16.93 -2.08
C THR A 456 33.81 16.95 -2.92
N GLN A 457 32.63 16.64 -2.36
CA GLN A 457 31.36 16.74 -3.08
C GLN A 457 30.65 18.07 -2.76
N THR A 458 30.67 18.97 -3.73
CA THR A 458 30.13 20.33 -3.66
C THR A 458 28.60 20.41 -3.77
N PHE A 459 27.91 19.30 -4.07
CA PHE A 459 26.48 19.29 -4.39
C PHE A 459 25.67 18.47 -3.37
N PRO A 460 24.71 19.08 -2.64
CA PRO A 460 23.93 18.38 -1.63
C PRO A 460 22.93 17.39 -2.25
N PRO A 461 22.55 16.32 -1.52
CA PRO A 461 21.51 15.40 -1.97
C PRO A 461 20.16 16.09 -2.02
N ILE A 462 19.50 16.08 -3.18
CA ILE A 462 18.18 16.71 -3.37
C ILE A 462 17.11 15.62 -3.44
N VAL A 463 16.00 15.85 -2.76
CA VAL A 463 14.81 14.99 -2.81
C VAL A 463 13.61 15.76 -3.30
N SER A 464 12.75 15.08 -4.07
CA SER A 464 11.47 15.63 -4.51
C SER A 464 10.37 15.38 -3.48
N LYS A 465 9.33 16.20 -3.52
CA LYS A 465 8.09 16.03 -2.75
C LYS A 465 7.52 14.62 -2.95
N HIS A 466 7.07 14.01 -1.85
CA HIS A 466 6.57 12.64 -1.74
C HIS A 466 7.62 11.53 -1.86
N SER A 467 8.90 11.85 -2.01
CA SER A 467 9.97 10.85 -1.94
C SER A 467 9.99 10.15 -0.57
N ASN A 468 10.34 8.86 -0.59
CA ASN A 468 10.49 8.07 0.62
C ASN A 468 11.89 8.24 1.20
N LEU A 469 11.99 8.96 2.31
CA LEU A 469 13.24 9.29 2.99
C LEU A 469 13.76 8.13 3.82
N LEU A 470 12.87 7.46 4.54
CA LEU A 470 13.23 6.41 5.49
C LEU A 470 12.12 5.38 5.63
N THR A 471 12.49 4.11 5.65
CA THR A 471 11.58 3.00 5.96
C THR A 471 12.05 2.23 7.18
N LEU A 472 11.15 1.99 8.13
CA LEU A 472 11.40 1.20 9.33
C LEU A 472 11.05 -0.26 9.05
N ILE A 473 12.05 -1.13 9.15
CA ILE A 473 11.87 -2.58 9.04
C ILE A 473 11.52 -3.11 10.44
N ARG A 474 10.33 -3.70 10.57
CA ARG A 474 9.81 -4.23 11.83
C ARG A 474 10.18 -5.70 12.01
N ILE A 475 10.88 -6.01 13.10
CA ILE A 475 11.11 -7.37 13.58
C ILE A 475 10.12 -7.62 14.72
N PRO A 476 9.16 -8.55 14.57
CA PRO A 476 8.14 -8.80 15.59
C PRO A 476 8.79 -9.31 16.89
N GLY A 477 8.30 -8.82 18.02
CA GLY A 477 8.72 -9.31 19.34
C GLY A 477 8.16 -10.71 19.65
N GLU A 478 8.82 -11.41 20.57
CA GLU A 478 8.41 -12.73 21.04
C GLU A 478 7.75 -12.63 22.42
N SER A 479 6.64 -13.34 22.62
CA SER A 479 5.92 -13.34 23.89
C SER A 479 6.62 -14.23 24.92
N GLY A 480 6.64 -13.79 26.18
CA GLY A 480 7.17 -14.55 27.30
C GLY A 480 6.09 -15.40 27.97
N PHE A 481 6.48 -16.13 29.02
CA PHE A 481 5.59 -16.92 29.87
C PHE A 481 5.74 -16.51 31.34
N ASN A 482 4.63 -16.35 32.04
CA ASN A 482 4.66 -16.12 33.50
C ASN A 482 4.74 -17.44 34.29
N VAL A 483 4.89 -17.38 35.62
CA VAL A 483 5.00 -18.59 36.48
C VAL A 483 3.72 -19.45 36.53
N ASN A 484 2.60 -18.90 36.05
CA ASN A 484 1.32 -19.60 35.89
C ASN A 484 1.16 -20.23 34.49
N ARG A 485 2.18 -20.08 33.62
CA ARG A 485 2.21 -20.55 32.22
C ARG A 485 1.24 -19.84 31.27
N ASN A 486 0.86 -18.60 31.59
CA ASN A 486 0.11 -17.74 30.69
C ASN A 486 1.07 -16.85 29.88
N PHE A 487 0.66 -16.48 28.66
CA PHE A 487 1.44 -15.57 27.81
C PHE A 487 1.59 -14.19 28.44
N VAL A 488 2.80 -13.65 28.38
CA VAL A 488 3.10 -12.24 28.64
C VAL A 488 3.36 -11.57 27.31
N ILE A 489 2.47 -10.64 26.95
CA ILE A 489 2.51 -9.92 25.67
C ILE A 489 3.85 -9.18 25.54
N ALA A 490 4.46 -9.28 24.35
CA ALA A 490 5.68 -8.55 24.04
C ALA A 490 5.48 -7.03 24.17
N PRO A 491 6.37 -6.30 24.86
CA PRO A 491 6.32 -4.85 24.91
C PRO A 491 6.41 -4.27 23.50
N LYS A 492 5.72 -3.15 23.26
CA LYS A 492 5.91 -2.36 22.04
C LYS A 492 7.31 -1.76 22.04
N GLY A 493 7.96 -1.79 20.89
CA GLY A 493 9.30 -1.27 20.69
C GLY A 493 9.23 0.23 20.50
N ALA A 494 10.13 0.96 21.15
CA ALA A 494 10.30 2.38 20.89
C ALA A 494 11.10 2.55 19.59
N THR A 495 10.70 3.52 18.76
CA THR A 495 11.49 3.95 17.59
C THR A 495 12.21 5.24 17.97
N ASP A 496 13.54 5.26 17.86
CA ASP A 496 14.35 6.45 18.15
C ASP A 496 14.22 7.55 17.08
N ILE A 497 13.49 7.27 15.98
CA ILE A 497 13.33 8.18 14.85
C ILE A 497 11.98 8.89 14.90
N THR A 498 12.03 10.21 14.79
CA THR A 498 10.87 11.11 14.84
C THR A 498 10.79 12.01 13.61
N LYS A 499 9.59 12.52 13.34
CA LYS A 499 9.36 13.44 12.22
C LYS A 499 9.79 14.86 12.62
N GLY A 500 10.58 15.50 11.77
CA GLY A 500 10.92 16.91 11.84
C GLY A 500 10.08 17.74 10.86
N SER A 501 10.63 18.89 10.48
CA SER A 501 10.02 19.82 9.52
C SER A 501 9.96 19.23 8.10
N ASN A 502 8.86 19.50 7.40
CA ASN A 502 8.61 19.06 6.02
C ASN A 502 8.64 17.54 5.77
N VAL A 503 8.31 16.75 6.79
CA VAL A 503 8.24 15.28 6.72
C VAL A 503 6.95 14.77 7.33
N ILE A 504 6.31 13.81 6.67
CA ILE A 504 5.13 13.10 7.18
C ILE A 504 5.47 11.63 7.41
N LYS A 505 5.10 11.11 8.58
CA LYS A 505 5.16 9.68 8.88
C LYS A 505 3.86 9.00 8.43
N LYS A 506 3.95 8.08 7.46
CA LYS A 506 2.85 7.18 7.07
C LYS A 506 3.24 5.76 7.45
N LYS A 507 2.59 5.21 8.49
CA LYS A 507 2.91 3.88 9.05
C LYS A 507 4.40 3.78 9.41
N ASP A 508 5.14 2.99 8.66
CA ASP A 508 6.57 2.69 8.85
C ASP A 508 7.46 3.46 7.87
N SER A 509 6.92 4.43 7.12
CA SER A 509 7.68 5.23 6.13
C SER A 509 7.60 6.72 6.41
N PHE A 510 8.69 7.43 6.14
CA PHE A 510 8.80 8.88 6.24
C PHE A 510 8.89 9.48 4.85
N LEU A 511 7.96 10.38 4.51
CA LEU A 511 7.83 10.98 3.19
C LEU A 511 8.11 12.48 3.25
N ALA A 512 8.83 13.00 2.25
CA ALA A 512 9.04 14.44 2.09
C ALA A 512 7.74 15.16 1.70
N THR A 513 7.49 16.36 2.25
CA THR A 513 6.33 17.20 1.88
C THR A 513 6.67 18.35 0.92
N CYS A 514 7.96 18.62 0.72
CA CYS A 514 8.46 19.60 -0.23
C CYS A 514 9.73 19.06 -0.91
N ASP A 515 10.15 19.74 -1.97
CA ASP A 515 11.45 19.54 -2.57
C ASP A 515 12.53 20.17 -1.68
N GLY A 516 13.72 19.60 -1.62
CA GLY A 516 14.81 20.16 -0.82
C GLY A 516 15.91 19.19 -0.43
N VAL A 517 16.69 19.55 0.59
CA VAL A 517 17.80 18.73 1.11
C VAL A 517 17.34 18.00 2.38
N PRO A 518 17.37 16.65 2.41
CA PRO A 518 16.98 15.87 3.58
C PRO A 518 18.12 15.81 4.61
N THR A 519 17.79 15.86 5.89
CA THR A 519 18.74 15.78 7.01
C THR A 519 18.21 14.87 8.12
N ILE A 520 19.13 14.23 8.86
CA ILE A 520 18.81 13.48 10.08
C ILE A 520 19.70 14.00 11.19
N SER A 521 19.11 14.53 12.26
CA SER A 521 19.89 14.95 13.44
C SER A 521 20.38 13.75 14.26
N ASP A 522 21.39 13.94 15.11
CA ASP A 522 21.84 12.96 16.11
C ASP A 522 20.72 12.44 17.04
N LYS A 523 19.66 13.24 17.24
CA LYS A 523 18.46 12.86 18.02
C LYS A 523 17.43 12.04 17.22
N GLY A 524 17.76 11.59 16.01
CA GLY A 524 16.88 10.81 15.14
C GLY A 524 15.72 11.60 14.50
N VAL A 525 15.78 12.93 14.46
CA VAL A 525 14.77 13.78 13.81
C VAL A 525 15.06 13.90 12.32
N ILE A 526 14.14 13.44 11.46
CA ILE A 526 14.27 13.56 9.99
C ILE A 526 13.54 14.82 9.51
N SER A 527 14.24 15.68 8.79
CA SER A 527 13.67 16.91 8.21
C SER A 527 14.09 17.11 6.76
N VAL A 528 13.36 17.96 6.03
CA VAL A 528 13.74 18.42 4.70
C VAL A 528 13.82 19.95 4.70
N SER A 529 14.98 20.50 4.32
CA SER A 529 15.18 21.94 4.13
C SER A 529 14.76 22.35 2.71
N PRO A 530 13.84 23.31 2.52
CA PRO A 530 13.45 23.79 1.20
C PRO A 530 14.46 24.76 0.57
N ILE A 531 15.61 24.94 1.21
CA ILE A 531 16.72 25.79 0.75
C ILE A 531 17.89 24.88 0.37
N ILE A 532 18.35 25.00 -0.87
CA ILE A 532 19.53 24.32 -1.40
C ILE A 532 20.68 25.32 -1.39
N VAL A 533 21.68 25.08 -0.55
CA VAL A 533 22.90 25.88 -0.49
C VAL A 533 23.98 25.15 -1.26
N ILE A 534 24.53 25.79 -2.29
CA ILE A 534 25.62 25.27 -3.11
C ILE A 534 26.84 26.16 -2.86
N PRO A 535 27.84 25.69 -2.10
CA PRO A 535 28.96 26.52 -1.67
C PRO A 535 29.96 26.83 -2.80
N ALA A 536 29.90 26.13 -3.94
CA ALA A 536 30.88 26.24 -5.02
C ALA A 536 30.22 26.59 -6.37
N ASP A 537 31.05 26.63 -7.42
CA ASP A 537 30.61 26.87 -8.79
C ASP A 537 29.71 25.74 -9.31
N LEU A 538 28.75 26.13 -10.15
CA LEU A 538 27.80 25.21 -10.77
C LEU A 538 28.13 25.07 -12.26
N SER A 539 28.71 23.93 -12.63
CA SER A 539 29.00 23.49 -14.00
C SER A 539 27.95 22.49 -14.53
N CYS A 540 28.04 22.13 -15.82
CA CYS A 540 27.18 21.12 -16.47
C CYS A 540 27.30 19.72 -15.88
N ASP A 541 28.37 19.41 -15.16
CA ASP A 541 28.59 18.10 -14.57
C ASP A 541 27.69 17.86 -13.36
N ASN A 542 27.12 18.95 -12.81
CA ASN A 542 26.22 18.88 -11.67
C ASN A 542 24.81 18.45 -12.08
N PRO A 543 24.04 17.82 -11.16
CA PRO A 543 22.66 17.46 -11.41
C PRO A 543 21.81 18.67 -11.82
N ALA A 544 20.93 18.48 -12.79
CA ALA A 544 20.00 19.52 -13.22
C ALA A 544 19.05 19.89 -12.07
N ILE A 545 19.03 21.17 -11.69
CA ILE A 545 18.15 21.68 -10.64
C ILE A 545 16.79 22.00 -11.28
N ASN A 546 15.80 21.14 -11.06
CA ASN A 546 14.42 21.33 -11.53
C ASN A 546 13.43 21.02 -10.40
N HIS A 547 13.48 21.84 -9.36
CA HIS A 547 12.79 21.61 -8.10
C HIS A 547 12.13 22.88 -7.59
N ASP A 548 10.94 22.79 -6.99
CA ASP A 548 10.22 23.95 -6.46
C ASP A 548 10.74 24.35 -5.07
N CYS A 549 11.97 24.85 -5.04
CA CYS A 549 12.74 25.17 -3.82
C CYS A 549 13.56 26.45 -4.00
N ASP A 550 14.09 26.98 -2.90
CA ASP A 550 14.98 28.15 -2.95
C ASP A 550 16.42 27.67 -3.13
N VAL A 551 17.18 28.33 -4.02
CA VAL A 551 18.54 27.95 -4.38
C VAL A 551 19.48 29.12 -4.08
N ASP A 552 20.52 28.89 -3.29
CA ASP A 552 21.59 29.84 -2.99
C ASP A 552 22.93 29.28 -3.47
N VAL A 553 23.54 29.93 -4.46
CA VAL A 553 24.80 29.54 -5.07
C VAL A 553 25.87 30.57 -4.71
N HIS A 554 26.86 30.16 -3.91
CA HIS A 554 27.95 31.03 -3.48
C HIS A 554 29.09 31.18 -4.51
N GLY A 555 28.96 30.57 -5.69
CA GLY A 555 29.93 30.61 -6.79
C GLY A 555 29.38 31.14 -8.12
N ILE A 556 30.05 30.74 -9.21
CA ILE A 556 29.72 31.05 -10.60
C ILE A 556 28.78 29.98 -11.16
N VAL A 557 27.66 30.40 -11.75
CA VAL A 557 26.83 29.51 -12.58
C VAL A 557 27.27 29.63 -14.04
N GLU A 558 27.71 28.53 -14.64
CA GLU A 558 28.27 28.51 -16.00
C GLU A 558 27.21 28.55 -17.12
N LYS A 559 27.64 28.92 -18.35
CA LYS A 559 26.78 29.32 -19.49
C LYS A 559 25.73 28.30 -19.93
N ASN A 560 25.96 27.02 -19.63
CA ASN A 560 25.13 25.92 -20.11
C ASN A 560 24.25 25.30 -19.00
N VAL A 561 24.27 25.87 -17.80
CA VAL A 561 23.46 25.37 -16.68
C VAL A 561 22.04 25.89 -16.77
N LYS A 562 21.07 24.98 -16.63
CA LYS A 562 19.64 25.29 -16.60
C LYS A 562 19.11 25.07 -15.19
N ILE A 563 18.59 26.13 -14.58
CA ILE A 563 18.02 26.09 -13.22
C ILE A 563 16.54 26.44 -13.29
N LYS A 564 15.70 25.58 -12.71
CA LYS A 564 14.30 25.89 -12.42
C LYS A 564 14.07 25.76 -10.92
N CYS A 565 13.72 26.88 -10.30
CA CYS A 565 13.58 27.00 -8.85
C CYS A 565 12.51 28.01 -8.46
N ARG A 566 12.23 28.13 -7.15
CA ARG A 566 11.32 29.13 -6.62
C ARG A 566 12.01 30.49 -6.51
N LYS A 567 13.14 30.54 -5.81
CA LYS A 567 13.96 31.74 -5.64
C LYS A 567 15.40 31.40 -5.96
N LEU A 568 16.11 32.29 -6.66
CA LEU A 568 17.55 32.14 -6.92
C LEU A 568 18.32 33.26 -6.23
N ILE A 569 19.35 32.88 -5.50
CA ILE A 569 20.42 33.76 -5.05
C ILE A 569 21.71 33.21 -5.67
N ALA A 570 22.46 34.04 -6.37
CA ALA A 570 23.75 33.65 -6.94
C ALA A 570 24.74 34.81 -6.93
N ASP A 571 26.04 34.50 -6.88
CA ASP A 571 27.08 35.51 -6.93
C ASP A 571 27.27 36.03 -8.37
N ILE A 572 27.66 35.14 -9.29
CA ILE A 572 27.83 35.44 -10.72
C ILE A 572 27.00 34.43 -11.53
N PHE A 573 26.22 34.93 -12.49
CA PHE A 573 25.31 34.08 -13.26
C PHE A 573 25.54 34.19 -14.76
N LYS A 574 25.83 33.06 -15.42
CA LYS A 574 26.02 32.98 -16.87
C LYS A 574 25.03 32.07 -17.60
N GLY A 575 24.22 31.31 -16.86
CA GLY A 575 23.35 30.26 -17.41
C GLY A 575 21.93 30.72 -17.77
N HIS A 576 21.00 29.76 -17.74
CA HIS A 576 19.57 29.97 -17.98
C HIS A 576 18.77 29.64 -16.71
N VAL A 577 17.97 30.59 -16.21
CA VAL A 577 17.13 30.40 -15.03
C VAL A 577 15.66 30.72 -15.30
N VAL A 578 14.78 29.85 -14.81
CA VAL A 578 13.33 30.10 -14.72
C VAL A 578 12.90 30.04 -13.25
N THR A 579 12.38 31.14 -12.73
CA THR A 579 11.92 31.25 -11.33
C THR A 579 10.44 31.61 -11.21
N SER A 580 9.78 31.01 -10.22
CA SER A 580 8.41 31.41 -9.82
C SER A 580 8.38 32.60 -8.85
N GLY A 581 9.51 32.88 -8.19
CA GLY A 581 9.73 34.00 -7.28
C GLY A 581 10.91 34.87 -7.72
N ASP A 582 11.58 35.49 -6.75
CA ASP A 582 12.59 36.53 -7.01
C ASP A 582 13.97 35.96 -7.40
N VAL A 583 14.76 36.76 -8.11
CA VAL A 583 16.16 36.47 -8.45
C VAL A 583 17.05 37.57 -7.90
N ILE A 584 18.08 37.20 -7.16
CA ILE A 584 19.07 38.11 -6.60
C ILE A 584 20.45 37.67 -7.06
N ILE A 585 21.08 38.46 -7.92
CA ILE A 585 22.47 38.26 -8.32
C ILE A 585 23.32 39.26 -7.56
N LYS A 586 24.28 38.79 -6.76
CA LYS A 586 25.05 39.67 -5.86
C LYS A 586 26.14 40.47 -6.59
N LYS A 587 26.66 39.98 -7.72
CA LYS A 587 27.74 40.64 -8.49
C LYS A 587 27.30 40.98 -9.91
N GLN A 588 27.31 40.02 -10.82
CA GLN A 588 27.05 40.29 -12.24
C GLN A 588 26.39 39.12 -12.98
N ALA A 589 25.61 39.45 -14.01
CA ALA A 589 25.04 38.51 -14.97
C ALA A 589 25.74 38.66 -16.33
N VAL A 590 26.29 37.58 -16.90
CA VAL A 590 27.09 37.61 -18.14
C VAL A 590 26.68 36.49 -19.09
N ASN A 591 26.24 36.79 -20.30
CA ASN A 591 25.68 35.80 -21.23
C ASN A 591 24.49 35.00 -20.67
N ALA A 592 23.74 35.60 -19.75
CA ALA A 592 22.68 34.94 -19.01
C ALA A 592 21.30 35.13 -19.65
N GLU A 593 20.42 34.15 -19.43
CA GLU A 593 18.99 34.25 -19.70
C GLU A 593 18.21 34.06 -18.40
N ILE A 594 17.61 35.14 -17.90
CA ILE A 594 16.91 35.18 -16.62
C ILE A 594 15.43 35.43 -16.88
N ILE A 595 14.59 34.46 -16.51
CA ILE A 595 13.12 34.57 -16.59
C ILE A 595 12.56 34.41 -15.18
N SER A 596 11.95 35.45 -14.64
CA SER A 596 11.43 35.48 -13.27
C SER A 596 10.00 35.99 -13.22
N LYS A 597 9.13 35.27 -12.49
CA LYS A 597 7.81 35.79 -12.13
C LYS A 597 7.85 36.76 -10.94
N GLY A 598 8.97 36.78 -10.22
CA GLY A 598 9.26 37.72 -9.14
C GLY A 598 10.01 38.95 -9.62
N SER A 599 10.60 39.66 -8.68
CA SER A 599 11.49 40.79 -8.94
C SER A 599 12.93 40.31 -9.13
N VAL A 600 13.70 41.05 -9.93
CA VAL A 600 15.08 40.71 -10.24
C VAL A 600 16.00 41.84 -9.77
N THR A 601 16.97 41.53 -8.92
CA THR A 601 17.97 42.49 -8.42
C THR A 601 19.35 42.06 -8.89
N ILE A 602 20.02 42.90 -9.68
CA ILE A 602 21.31 42.59 -10.31
C ILE A 602 22.15 43.86 -10.43
N PRO A 603 23.39 43.92 -9.90
CA PRO A 603 24.24 45.10 -10.04
C PRO A 603 24.71 45.38 -11.48
N SER A 604 25.20 44.38 -12.22
CA SER A 604 25.70 44.56 -13.60
C SER A 604 25.21 43.45 -14.54
N VAL A 605 24.91 43.81 -15.80
CA VAL A 605 24.30 42.93 -16.80
C VAL A 605 25.03 43.07 -18.15
N LEU A 606 25.65 42.00 -18.63
CA LEU A 606 26.46 41.99 -19.85
C LEU A 606 25.98 40.90 -20.81
N ASN A 607 25.72 41.24 -22.07
CA ASN A 607 25.30 40.29 -23.11
C ASN A 607 24.15 39.36 -22.69
N SER A 608 23.19 39.86 -21.90
CA SER A 608 22.19 39.02 -21.23
C SER A 608 20.76 39.45 -21.54
N THR A 609 19.83 38.50 -21.42
CA THR A 609 18.38 38.76 -21.50
C THR A 609 17.76 38.57 -20.13
N VAL A 610 17.12 39.61 -19.59
CA VAL A 610 16.50 39.60 -18.26
C VAL A 610 15.03 39.98 -18.38
N ASN A 611 14.15 39.03 -18.08
CA ASN A 611 12.70 39.20 -18.13
C ASN A 611 12.09 38.97 -16.75
N SER A 612 11.31 39.94 -16.26
CA SER A 612 10.64 39.90 -14.96
C SER A 612 9.16 40.28 -15.07
N GLU A 613 8.26 39.51 -14.45
CA GLU A 613 6.84 39.90 -14.33
C GLU A 613 6.60 41.02 -13.30
N LYS A 614 7.61 41.38 -12.49
CA LYS A 614 7.52 42.45 -11.49
C LYS A 614 8.53 43.57 -11.78
N ASN A 615 9.42 43.86 -10.83
CA ASN A 615 10.37 44.95 -10.88
C ASN A 615 11.76 44.42 -11.23
N ILE A 616 12.53 45.21 -11.97
CA ILE A 616 13.97 44.99 -12.16
C ILE A 616 14.72 46.13 -11.51
N LEU A 617 15.64 45.79 -10.60
CA LEU A 617 16.45 46.73 -9.85
C LEU A 617 17.92 46.51 -10.20
N ILE A 618 18.51 47.51 -10.85
CA ILE A 618 19.93 47.57 -11.14
C ILE A 618 20.57 48.55 -10.17
N GLU A 619 21.00 48.00 -9.04
CA GLU A 619 21.66 48.73 -7.97
C GLU A 619 22.80 47.90 -7.37
N ASN A 620 23.84 48.58 -6.90
CA ASN A 620 24.95 47.91 -6.22
C ASN A 620 24.60 47.75 -4.73
N SER A 621 24.56 46.51 -4.25
CA SER A 621 24.46 46.21 -2.82
C SER A 621 25.81 46.43 -2.14
N LYS A 622 26.05 47.65 -1.62
CA LYS A 622 27.13 48.03 -0.67
C LYS A 622 28.33 47.04 -0.59
N SER A 623 29.36 47.17 -1.44
CA SER A 623 30.69 46.54 -1.25
C SER A 623 31.65 46.98 -2.39
N THR A 624 32.57 47.92 -2.10
CA THR A 624 34.05 47.77 -1.97
C THR A 624 34.89 47.63 -3.25
N ASP A 625 34.32 47.46 -4.44
CA ASP A 625 35.14 47.38 -5.67
C ASP A 625 35.21 48.70 -6.45
N SER A 626 36.40 48.94 -7.00
CA SER A 626 36.97 50.18 -7.54
C SER A 626 36.30 50.76 -8.80
N THR A 627 35.11 50.30 -9.17
CA THR A 627 34.36 50.82 -10.32
C THR A 627 33.20 51.72 -9.86
N PRO A 628 33.19 53.02 -10.21
CA PRO A 628 32.17 53.95 -9.73
C PRO A 628 30.77 53.71 -10.34
N TYR A 629 30.65 52.88 -11.37
CA TYR A 629 29.42 52.63 -12.10
C TYR A 629 29.19 51.13 -12.36
N ASN A 630 27.95 50.70 -12.18
CA ASN A 630 27.40 49.45 -12.70
C ASN A 630 27.46 49.45 -14.24
N LYS A 631 27.70 48.30 -14.87
CA LYS A 631 27.77 48.19 -16.34
C LYS A 631 26.58 47.40 -16.89
N VAL A 632 25.87 48.01 -17.83
CA VAL A 632 24.79 47.38 -18.61
C VAL A 632 25.16 47.46 -20.08
N SER A 633 25.56 46.34 -20.69
CA SER A 633 26.00 46.34 -22.09
C SER A 633 25.37 45.24 -22.93
N SER A 634 25.00 45.56 -24.17
CA SER A 634 24.47 44.62 -25.17
C SER A 634 23.38 43.69 -24.61
N SER A 635 22.52 44.22 -23.75
CA SER A 635 21.55 43.43 -22.98
C SER A 635 20.12 43.89 -23.22
N ILE A 636 19.18 42.96 -23.09
CA ILE A 636 17.74 43.22 -23.21
C ILE A 636 17.12 43.00 -21.84
N ILE A 637 16.61 44.08 -21.24
CA ILE A 637 16.01 44.06 -19.91
C ILE A 637 14.53 44.42 -20.06
N SER A 638 13.62 43.54 -19.65
CA SER A 638 12.18 43.74 -19.79
C SER A 638 11.44 43.44 -18.49
N CYS A 639 10.57 44.36 -18.06
CA CYS A 639 9.73 44.16 -16.88
C CYS A 639 8.30 44.70 -17.04
N ASN A 640 7.36 44.15 -16.27
CA ASN A 640 5.96 44.60 -16.31
C ASN A 640 5.66 45.78 -15.37
N ASN A 641 6.53 46.10 -14.42
CA ASN A 641 6.23 47.13 -13.43
C ASN A 641 7.27 48.25 -13.47
N PHE A 642 8.28 48.22 -12.59
CA PHE A 642 9.31 49.26 -12.54
C PHE A 642 10.69 48.73 -12.90
N CYS A 643 11.37 49.42 -13.82
CA CYS A 643 12.81 49.24 -14.05
C CYS A 643 13.55 50.41 -13.41
N ILE A 644 14.32 50.14 -12.36
CA ILE A 644 15.08 51.14 -11.63
C ILE A 644 16.56 50.90 -11.89
N ILE A 645 17.23 51.87 -12.50
CA ILE A 645 18.65 51.79 -12.83
C ILE A 645 19.37 52.92 -12.10
N THR A 646 20.36 52.54 -11.28
CA THR A 646 21.10 53.46 -10.43
C THR A 646 22.60 53.33 -10.59
N ASN A 647 23.30 54.47 -10.68
CA ASN A 647 24.76 54.54 -10.82
C ASN A 647 25.27 53.61 -11.93
N SER A 648 24.70 53.66 -13.13
CA SER A 648 25.03 52.72 -14.22
C SER A 648 25.47 53.40 -15.50
N LYS A 649 26.36 52.75 -16.23
CA LYS A 649 26.71 53.03 -17.62
C LYS A 649 25.98 52.07 -18.55
N LEU A 650 25.20 52.60 -19.49
CA LEU A 650 24.46 51.83 -20.48
C LEU A 650 25.13 51.93 -21.86
N PHE A 651 25.29 50.78 -22.50
CA PHE A 651 25.88 50.64 -23.83
C PHE A 651 25.07 49.64 -24.68
N SER A 652 24.65 50.04 -25.88
CA SER A 652 23.95 49.20 -26.87
C SER A 652 22.85 48.30 -26.28
N SER A 653 22.09 48.81 -25.30
CA SER A 653 21.15 48.01 -24.51
C SER A 653 19.71 48.50 -24.69
N ILE A 654 18.77 47.56 -24.61
CA ILE A 654 17.34 47.83 -24.73
C ILE A 654 16.70 47.64 -23.35
N ILE A 655 16.19 48.73 -22.78
CA ILE A 655 15.53 48.72 -21.47
C ILE A 655 14.03 48.89 -21.69
N ARG A 656 13.23 47.98 -21.14
CA ARG A 656 11.78 47.94 -21.31
C ARG A 656 11.08 47.85 -19.96
N ALA A 657 10.05 48.69 -19.76
CA ALA A 657 9.15 48.57 -18.62
C ALA A 657 7.72 48.91 -19.05
N ARG A 658 6.73 48.12 -18.65
CA ARG A 658 5.33 48.45 -18.96
C ARG A 658 4.85 49.72 -18.25
N ASN A 659 5.19 49.92 -16.97
CA ASN A 659 4.70 51.09 -16.22
C ASN A 659 5.72 52.24 -16.19
N LYS A 660 6.90 52.05 -15.61
CA LYS A 660 7.86 53.17 -15.45
C LYS A 660 9.32 52.73 -15.47
N ILE A 661 10.15 53.51 -16.15
CA ILE A 661 11.62 53.44 -16.07
C ILE A 661 12.11 54.59 -15.20
N ILE A 662 12.97 54.31 -14.22
CA ILE A 662 13.57 55.29 -13.32
C ILE A 662 15.08 55.23 -13.49
N LEU A 663 15.68 56.35 -13.90
CA LEU A 663 17.11 56.50 -14.13
C LEU A 663 17.70 57.46 -13.10
N ARG A 664 18.70 57.00 -12.35
CA ARG A 664 19.39 57.81 -11.34
C ARG A 664 20.89 57.70 -11.52
N LYS A 665 21.56 58.83 -11.75
CA LYS A 665 23.02 58.91 -11.99
C LYS A 665 23.44 57.92 -13.09
N THR A 666 22.67 57.90 -14.17
CA THR A 666 22.84 56.99 -15.29
C THR A 666 23.53 57.71 -16.44
N VAL A 667 24.57 57.08 -17.01
CA VAL A 667 25.33 57.59 -18.16
C VAL A 667 25.08 56.68 -19.36
N PHE A 668 24.89 57.25 -20.54
CA PHE A 668 24.67 56.54 -21.79
C PHE A 668 25.87 56.77 -22.71
N GLU A 669 26.45 55.69 -23.27
CA GLU A 669 27.63 55.79 -24.14
C GLU A 669 27.29 55.67 -25.64
N SER A 670 26.45 54.71 -26.07
CA SER A 670 25.87 54.68 -27.43
C SER A 670 24.72 53.67 -27.60
N ASP A 671 23.88 53.89 -28.62
CA ASP A 671 22.87 52.98 -29.18
C ASP A 671 21.90 52.31 -28.19
N CYS A 672 21.50 53.04 -27.15
CA CYS A 672 20.52 52.54 -26.20
C CYS A 672 19.08 52.88 -26.64
N LYS A 673 18.15 52.00 -26.27
CA LYS A 673 16.71 52.20 -26.53
C LYS A 673 15.92 52.02 -25.24
N LEU A 674 15.12 53.02 -24.90
CA LEU A 674 14.19 52.99 -23.78
C LEU A 674 12.77 52.79 -24.31
N ILE A 675 12.09 51.74 -23.85
CA ILE A 675 10.72 51.42 -24.28
C ILE A 675 9.82 51.36 -23.06
N VAL A 676 8.76 52.16 -23.01
CA VAL A 676 7.80 52.16 -21.91
C VAL A 676 6.37 51.98 -22.40
N GLY A 677 5.54 51.26 -21.64
CA GLY A 677 4.13 51.08 -21.96
C GLY A 677 3.80 49.76 -22.65
N ASP A 678 4.80 49.04 -23.15
CA ASP A 678 4.63 47.72 -23.75
C ASP A 678 4.73 46.63 -22.67
N SER A 679 3.74 45.73 -22.63
CA SER A 679 3.83 44.50 -21.84
C SER A 679 4.66 43.43 -22.57
N VAL A 680 5.09 42.40 -21.85
CA VAL A 680 5.82 41.26 -22.44
C VAL A 680 5.00 40.61 -23.57
N GLU A 681 3.67 40.52 -23.41
CA GLU A 681 2.76 39.98 -24.42
C GLU A 681 2.68 40.88 -25.66
N VAL A 682 2.58 42.20 -25.48
CA VAL A 682 2.59 43.17 -26.59
C VAL A 682 3.89 43.08 -27.38
N ILE A 683 5.02 42.90 -26.71
CA ILE A 683 6.33 42.71 -27.36
C ILE A 683 6.34 41.42 -28.19
N ALA A 684 5.82 40.32 -27.64
CA ALA A 684 5.70 39.07 -28.38
C ALA A 684 4.82 39.24 -29.63
N CYS A 685 3.75 40.03 -29.55
CA CYS A 685 2.93 40.38 -30.71
C CYS A 685 3.68 41.27 -31.72
N LYS A 686 4.37 42.33 -31.27
CA LYS A 686 5.14 43.24 -32.15
C LYS A 686 6.27 42.52 -32.89
N THR A 687 7.01 41.66 -32.20
CA THR A 687 8.08 40.85 -32.82
C THR A 687 7.53 39.85 -33.83
N LYS A 688 6.36 39.25 -33.58
CA LYS A 688 5.65 38.44 -34.59
C LYS A 688 5.24 39.28 -35.81
N ILE A 689 4.72 40.49 -35.59
CA ILE A 689 4.38 41.42 -36.68
C ILE A 689 5.61 41.79 -37.52
N GLU A 690 6.77 42.02 -36.90
CA GLU A 690 8.02 42.29 -37.62
C GLU A 690 8.42 41.12 -38.52
N LYS A 691 8.35 39.88 -38.02
CA LYS A 691 8.61 38.67 -38.83
C LYS A 691 7.61 38.51 -39.97
N ILE A 692 6.33 38.77 -39.72
CA ILE A 692 5.28 38.73 -40.74
C ILE A 692 5.53 39.82 -41.81
N ASN A 693 5.97 41.02 -41.43
CA ASN A 693 6.30 42.08 -42.37
C ASN A 693 7.46 41.68 -43.29
N ALA A 694 8.53 41.09 -42.73
CA ALA A 694 9.65 40.58 -43.54
C ALA A 694 9.16 39.53 -44.55
N LYS A 695 8.31 38.60 -44.11
CA LYS A 695 7.70 37.59 -44.99
C LYS A 695 6.80 38.20 -46.08
N ILE A 696 6.04 39.24 -45.76
CA ILE A 696 5.22 39.95 -46.76
C ILE A 696 6.11 40.66 -47.80
N GLN A 697 7.26 41.22 -47.37
CA GLN A 697 8.21 41.84 -48.30
C GLN A 697 8.81 40.81 -49.27
N GLU A 698 9.20 39.63 -48.76
CA GLU A 698 9.70 38.50 -49.56
C GLU A 698 8.65 38.00 -50.57
N LEU A 699 7.41 37.76 -50.13
CA LEU A 699 6.31 37.38 -51.02
C LEU A 699 6.04 38.45 -52.11
N ASN A 700 6.22 39.73 -51.79
CA ASN A 700 6.07 40.80 -52.77
C ASN A 700 7.19 40.81 -53.81
N SER A 701 8.44 40.50 -53.43
CA SER A 701 9.52 40.33 -54.41
C SER A 701 9.25 39.14 -55.32
N ASP A 702 8.82 38.00 -54.77
CA ASP A 702 8.56 36.78 -55.55
C ASP A 702 7.42 36.97 -56.55
N ILE A 703 6.32 37.60 -56.11
CA ILE A 703 5.20 37.94 -57.00
C ILE A 703 5.68 38.84 -58.14
N LYS A 704 6.54 39.84 -57.86
CA LYS A 704 7.07 40.72 -58.90
C LYS A 704 7.95 39.97 -59.89
N VAL A 705 8.82 39.07 -59.41
CA VAL A 705 9.69 38.25 -60.26
C VAL A 705 8.84 37.38 -61.19
N SER A 706 7.88 36.60 -60.66
CA SER A 706 7.02 35.75 -61.49
C SER A 706 6.12 36.54 -62.44
N GLN A 707 5.70 37.77 -62.08
CA GLN A 707 4.96 38.65 -62.98
C GLN A 707 5.82 39.14 -64.14
N GLU A 708 7.09 39.46 -63.89
CA GLU A 708 8.02 39.88 -64.94
C GLU A 708 8.39 38.71 -65.86
N GLU A 709 8.57 37.50 -65.32
CA GLU A 709 8.79 36.30 -66.13
C GLU A 709 7.59 36.01 -67.07
N ILE A 710 6.36 36.13 -66.57
CA ILE A 710 5.14 36.05 -67.39
C ILE A 710 5.16 37.11 -68.50
N ARG A 711 5.56 38.34 -68.18
CA ARG A 711 5.64 39.44 -69.15
C ARG A 711 6.67 39.15 -70.24
N VAL A 712 7.87 38.69 -69.90
CA VAL A 712 8.91 38.30 -70.86
C VAL A 712 8.42 37.15 -71.76
N LEU A 713 7.69 36.18 -71.20
CA LEU A 713 7.07 35.12 -71.99
C LEU A 713 6.00 35.65 -72.94
N PHE A 714 5.19 36.64 -72.51
CA PHE A 714 4.23 37.33 -73.39
C PHE A 714 4.93 38.09 -74.51
N ASP A 715 6.00 38.83 -74.22
CA ASP A 715 6.77 39.57 -75.21
C ASP A 715 7.41 38.62 -76.24
N ASN A 716 7.86 37.43 -75.81
CA ASN A 716 8.37 36.39 -76.71
C ASN A 716 7.29 35.73 -77.60
N LEU A 717 6.00 35.91 -77.27
CA LEU A 717 4.86 35.41 -78.04
C LEU A 717 4.26 36.45 -79.00
N GLU A 718 4.63 37.73 -78.91
CA GLU A 718 4.17 38.73 -79.88
C GLU A 718 4.64 38.41 -81.31
N LYS A 719 3.64 38.32 -82.18
CA LYS A 719 3.54 37.79 -83.56
C LYS A 719 4.75 37.97 -84.48
N LYS A 720 5.06 36.92 -85.26
CA LYS A 720 5.36 37.10 -86.69
C LYS A 720 4.03 37.29 -87.41
N ASP A 721 3.78 38.51 -87.89
CA ASP A 721 2.58 38.84 -88.67
C ASP A 721 2.51 37.98 -89.93
N THR A 722 1.56 37.04 -89.99
CA THR A 722 1.25 36.28 -91.20
C THR A 722 0.35 37.05 -92.17
N SER A 723 -0.07 38.26 -91.78
CA SER A 723 -0.88 39.17 -92.58
C SER A 723 -0.20 39.52 -93.91
N ASP A 724 1.13 39.65 -93.92
CA ASP A 724 1.88 39.95 -95.14
C ASP A 724 1.82 38.79 -96.13
N ILE A 725 1.93 37.54 -95.64
CA ILE A 725 1.81 36.32 -96.45
C ILE A 725 0.37 36.13 -96.92
N GLU A 726 -0.64 36.47 -96.11
CA GLU A 726 -2.05 36.45 -96.51
C GLU A 726 -2.37 37.47 -97.60
N ASN A 727 -1.91 38.71 -97.43
CA ASN A 727 -2.06 39.77 -98.43
C ASN A 727 -1.36 39.40 -99.74
N GLU A 728 -0.18 38.78 -99.67
CA GLU A 728 0.55 38.31 -100.86
C GLU A 728 -0.19 37.16 -101.56
N ILE A 729 -0.70 36.16 -100.82
CA ILE A 729 -1.54 35.09 -101.37
C ILE A 729 -2.80 35.66 -102.03
N GLU A 730 -3.46 36.63 -101.39
CA GLU A 730 -4.70 37.21 -101.89
C GLU A 730 -4.46 38.02 -103.19
N SER A 731 -3.35 38.77 -103.25
CA SER A 731 -2.97 39.55 -104.44
C SER A 731 -2.69 38.70 -105.68
N ILE A 732 -2.05 37.53 -105.52
CA ILE A 732 -1.75 36.59 -106.62
C ILE A 732 -3.03 35.82 -107.00
N SER A 733 -3.91 35.55 -106.03
CA SER A 733 -5.16 34.79 -106.27
C SER A 733 -6.20 35.53 -107.14
N LYS A 734 -6.16 36.88 -107.16
CA LYS A 734 -7.11 37.75 -107.89
C LYS A 734 -6.75 38.00 -109.36
N ARG A 735 -5.61 37.50 -109.87
CA ARG A 735 -5.19 37.67 -111.28
C ARG A 735 -6.01 36.78 -112.23
N SER A 736 -6.43 37.32 -113.38
CA SER A 736 -7.38 36.69 -114.32
C SER A 736 -6.79 35.60 -115.23
N GLN A 737 -5.47 35.56 -115.45
CA GLN A 737 -4.74 34.45 -116.06
C GLN A 737 -3.59 34.06 -115.14
N LYS A 738 -3.56 32.80 -114.68
CA LYS A 738 -2.55 32.30 -113.74
C LYS A 738 -1.54 31.42 -114.47
N SER A 739 -0.26 31.76 -114.38
CA SER A 739 0.82 30.90 -114.83
C SER A 739 0.97 29.67 -113.92
N LYS A 740 1.59 28.59 -114.42
CA LYS A 740 1.99 27.46 -113.59
C LYS A 740 2.91 27.92 -112.44
N ASP A 741 3.78 28.89 -112.70
CA ASP A 741 4.67 29.50 -111.70
C ASP A 741 3.90 30.26 -110.61
N ASP A 742 2.78 30.93 -110.96
CA ASP A 742 1.94 31.62 -109.96
C ASP A 742 1.26 30.62 -109.01
N MET A 743 0.86 29.47 -109.56
CA MET A 743 0.26 28.39 -108.77
C MET A 743 1.28 27.72 -107.85
N ASP A 744 2.51 27.52 -108.34
CA ASP A 744 3.63 26.98 -107.54
C ASP A 744 4.03 27.97 -106.43
N LYS A 745 4.06 29.27 -106.72
CA LYS A 745 4.36 30.33 -105.72
C LYS A 745 3.26 30.43 -104.64
N ILE A 746 1.98 30.34 -105.01
CA ILE A 746 0.87 30.26 -104.02
C ILE A 746 1.02 29.02 -103.15
N LEU A 747 1.38 27.88 -103.73
CA LEU A 747 1.58 26.63 -103.00
C LEU A 747 2.73 26.76 -101.98
N GLU A 748 3.82 27.41 -102.37
CA GLU A 748 4.99 27.67 -101.53
C GLU A 748 4.67 28.66 -100.40
N LEU A 749 3.96 29.76 -100.69
CA LEU A 749 3.49 30.72 -99.67
C LEU A 749 2.50 30.07 -98.68
N LYS A 750 1.59 29.22 -99.16
CA LYS A 750 0.68 28.44 -98.29
C LYS A 750 1.43 27.43 -97.42
N LYS A 751 2.47 26.77 -97.96
CA LYS A 751 3.35 25.88 -97.17
C LYS A 751 4.11 26.68 -96.12
N ASN A 752 4.65 27.85 -96.47
CA ASN A 752 5.38 28.71 -95.54
C ASN A 752 4.46 29.24 -94.42
N LYS A 753 3.25 29.69 -94.77
CA LYS A 753 2.21 30.06 -93.81
C LYS A 753 1.90 28.91 -92.85
N ARG A 754 1.61 27.71 -93.37
CA ARG A 754 1.35 26.53 -92.54
C ARG A 754 2.53 26.16 -91.64
N ARG A 755 3.77 26.31 -92.12
CA ARG A 755 4.98 26.07 -91.31
C ARG A 755 5.06 27.05 -90.15
N LEU A 756 4.85 28.35 -90.40
CA LEU A 756 4.84 29.39 -89.36
C LEU A 756 3.67 29.22 -88.38
N GLU A 757 2.49 28.83 -88.86
CA GLU A 757 1.34 28.48 -88.01
C GLU A 757 1.59 27.23 -87.16
N GLN A 758 2.27 26.21 -87.69
CA GLN A 758 2.67 25.03 -86.92
C GLN A 758 3.77 25.32 -85.90
N GLU A 759 4.76 26.13 -86.26
CA GLU A 759 5.83 26.57 -85.34
C GLU A 759 5.27 27.43 -84.21
N SER A 760 4.36 28.36 -84.51
CA SER A 760 3.68 29.16 -83.48
C SER A 760 2.77 28.30 -82.61
N LYS A 761 1.99 27.39 -83.19
CA LYS A 761 1.14 26.47 -82.42
C LYS A 761 1.94 25.59 -81.46
N LYS A 762 3.08 25.03 -81.91
CA LYS A 762 4.00 24.28 -81.02
C LYS A 762 4.51 25.13 -79.87
N LYS A 763 4.88 26.40 -80.12
CA LYS A 763 5.29 27.34 -79.07
C LYS A 763 4.14 27.66 -78.11
N TYR A 764 2.93 27.89 -78.60
CA TYR A 764 1.76 28.13 -77.75
C TYR A 764 1.44 26.93 -76.86
N ASP A 765 1.55 25.71 -77.38
CA ASP A 765 1.36 24.48 -76.61
C ASP A 765 2.49 24.30 -75.55
N GLU A 766 3.75 24.58 -75.89
CA GLU A 766 4.90 24.52 -74.96
C GLU A 766 4.81 25.56 -73.83
N TYR A 767 4.40 26.79 -74.13
CA TYR A 767 4.30 27.86 -73.12
C TYR A 767 2.97 27.81 -72.34
N GLY A 768 1.91 27.21 -72.87
CA GLY A 768 0.59 27.16 -72.24
C GLY A 768 0.61 26.51 -70.85
N ASP A 769 1.26 25.36 -70.73
CA ASP A 769 1.42 24.67 -69.43
C ASP A 769 2.26 25.50 -68.46
N LEU A 770 3.30 26.17 -68.97
CA LEU A 770 4.17 27.04 -68.16
C LEU A 770 3.38 28.26 -67.62
N PHE A 771 2.55 28.90 -68.44
CA PHE A 771 1.68 30.00 -68.03
C PHE A 771 0.65 29.59 -66.99
N ILE A 772 0.02 28.42 -67.15
CA ILE A 772 -0.93 27.89 -66.17
C ILE A 772 -0.22 27.65 -64.84
N ASN A 773 0.96 27.03 -64.87
CA ASN A 773 1.75 26.77 -63.67
C ASN A 773 2.20 28.07 -62.97
N MET A 774 2.69 29.05 -63.73
CA MET A 774 3.12 30.34 -63.17
C MET A 774 1.95 31.19 -62.65
N SER A 775 0.82 31.20 -63.35
CA SER A 775 -0.42 31.86 -62.90
C SER A 775 -0.96 31.23 -61.61
N ASN A 776 -0.95 29.89 -61.53
CA ASN A 776 -1.29 29.15 -60.32
C ASN A 776 -0.33 29.49 -59.18
N SER A 777 0.98 29.56 -59.45
CA SER A 777 2.00 29.96 -58.48
C SER A 777 1.76 31.37 -57.95
N ILE A 778 1.55 32.37 -58.82
CA ILE A 778 1.22 33.74 -58.42
C ILE A 778 -0.07 33.79 -57.60
N SER A 779 -1.10 33.03 -57.99
CA SER A 779 -2.36 32.95 -57.24
C SER A 779 -2.13 32.40 -55.83
N SER A 780 -1.24 31.41 -55.69
CA SER A 780 -0.90 30.80 -54.40
C SER A 780 -0.11 31.77 -53.51
N LEU A 781 0.88 32.47 -54.08
CA LEU A 781 1.67 33.50 -53.38
C LEU A 781 0.79 34.66 -52.91
N LYS A 782 -0.16 35.12 -53.76
CA LYS A 782 -1.16 36.14 -53.39
C LYS A 782 -2.05 35.68 -52.24
N LYS A 783 -2.52 34.42 -52.26
CA LYS A 783 -3.30 33.84 -51.14
C LYS A 783 -2.50 33.82 -49.84
N MET A 784 -1.22 33.41 -49.89
CA MET A 784 -0.33 33.41 -48.72
C MET A 784 -0.07 34.82 -48.17
N LYS A 785 0.09 35.80 -49.05
CA LYS A 785 0.22 37.22 -48.68
C LYS A 785 -1.02 37.72 -47.95
N ILE A 786 -2.22 37.50 -48.51
CA ILE A 786 -3.50 37.90 -47.89
C ILE A 786 -3.66 37.25 -46.52
N SER A 787 -3.30 35.97 -46.38
CA SER A 787 -3.33 35.26 -45.10
C SER A 787 -2.43 35.91 -44.06
N SER A 788 -1.19 36.23 -44.45
CA SER A 788 -0.21 36.89 -43.57
C SER A 788 -0.65 38.31 -43.17
N GLU A 789 -1.28 39.05 -44.09
CA GLU A 789 -1.86 40.37 -43.81
C GLU A 789 -3.04 40.30 -42.83
N LYS A 790 -3.89 39.27 -42.93
CA LYS A 790 -4.97 39.01 -41.97
C LYS A 790 -4.42 38.72 -40.57
N GLU A 791 -3.43 37.83 -40.46
CA GLU A 791 -2.78 37.50 -39.19
C GLU A 791 -2.16 38.75 -38.54
N LYS A 792 -1.47 39.59 -39.33
CA LYS A 792 -0.94 40.89 -38.88
C LYS A 792 -2.05 41.80 -38.35
N ALA A 793 -3.19 41.89 -39.04
CA ALA A 793 -4.31 42.72 -38.62
C ALA A 793 -4.94 42.21 -37.32
N GLU A 794 -5.06 40.90 -37.13
CA GLU A 794 -5.52 40.28 -35.88
C GLU A 794 -4.59 40.57 -34.71
N LEU A 795 -3.28 40.37 -34.88
CA LEU A 795 -2.29 40.73 -33.87
C LEU A 795 -2.34 42.22 -33.52
N GLY A 796 -2.57 43.09 -34.52
CA GLY A 796 -2.78 44.52 -34.31
C GLY A 796 -4.02 44.83 -33.45
N LYS A 797 -5.14 44.13 -33.68
CA LYS A 797 -6.34 44.24 -32.83
C LYS A 797 -6.08 43.78 -31.40
N THR A 798 -5.31 42.71 -31.21
CA THR A 798 -4.91 42.21 -29.88
C THR A 798 -4.02 43.20 -29.14
N ILE A 799 -3.08 43.86 -29.81
CA ILE A 799 -2.26 44.92 -29.19
C ILE A 799 -3.16 46.09 -28.74
N LEU A 800 -4.11 46.51 -29.58
CA LEU A 800 -5.05 47.58 -29.25
C LEU A 800 -5.96 47.22 -28.05
N SER A 801 -6.40 45.97 -27.93
CA SER A 801 -7.18 45.55 -26.75
C SER A 801 -6.32 45.57 -25.48
N LEU A 802 -5.09 45.06 -25.54
CA LEU A 802 -4.15 45.06 -24.41
C LEU A 802 -3.83 46.49 -23.94
N TYR A 803 -3.67 47.44 -24.87
CA TYR A 803 -3.49 48.85 -24.51
C TYR A 803 -4.74 49.49 -23.90
N LYS A 804 -5.95 49.13 -24.34
CA LYS A 804 -7.21 49.65 -23.79
C LYS A 804 -7.47 49.17 -22.36
N GLU A 805 -7.06 47.95 -22.03
CA GLU A 805 -7.17 47.41 -20.67
C GLU A 805 -6.21 48.08 -19.69
N ASP A 806 -5.10 48.62 -20.19
CA ASP A 806 -4.04 49.18 -19.36
C ASP A 806 -4.26 50.66 -19.00
N LYS A 807 -4.76 50.88 -17.78
CA LYS A 807 -5.01 52.21 -17.21
C LYS A 807 -3.75 52.95 -16.78
N ASN A 808 -2.58 52.29 -16.77
CA ASN A 808 -1.35 52.94 -16.32
C ASN A 808 -0.80 53.87 -17.39
N ILE A 809 -0.38 55.06 -16.98
CA ILE A 809 0.28 56.03 -17.85
C ILE A 809 1.78 55.68 -17.83
N PRO A 810 2.37 55.29 -18.97
CA PRO A 810 3.78 54.99 -19.04
C PRO A 810 4.63 56.24 -18.78
N VAL A 811 5.69 56.10 -17.99
CA VAL A 811 6.58 57.22 -17.62
C VAL A 811 8.06 56.84 -17.71
N ILE A 812 8.90 57.75 -18.23
CA ILE A 812 10.35 57.69 -18.05
C ILE A 812 10.74 58.83 -17.11
N ASP A 813 11.36 58.47 -15.99
CA ASP A 813 11.82 59.38 -14.97
C ASP A 813 13.34 59.49 -15.04
N ALA A 814 13.81 60.57 -15.66
CA ALA A 814 15.22 60.90 -15.84
C ALA A 814 15.60 62.18 -15.06
N GLN A 815 14.93 62.47 -13.94
CA GLN A 815 15.20 63.65 -13.11
C GLN A 815 16.66 63.73 -12.64
N LYS A 816 17.31 62.59 -12.47
CA LYS A 816 18.71 62.48 -12.00
C LYS A 816 19.62 61.86 -13.05
N ALA A 817 19.28 61.96 -14.34
CA ALA A 817 20.07 61.40 -15.44
C ALA A 817 20.14 62.36 -16.64
N THR A 818 21.12 62.13 -17.50
CA THR A 818 21.30 62.82 -18.78
C THR A 818 20.94 61.86 -19.90
N LEU A 819 19.95 62.21 -20.72
CA LEU A 819 19.57 61.46 -21.92
C LEU A 819 20.28 62.10 -23.13
N PRO A 820 21.22 61.40 -23.80
CA PRO A 820 22.00 62.01 -24.89
C PRO A 820 21.20 62.09 -26.19
N LYS A 821 21.64 62.98 -27.08
CA LYS A 821 21.19 63.05 -28.48
C LYS A 821 21.35 61.69 -29.17
N GLY A 822 20.34 61.31 -29.96
CA GLY A 822 20.29 60.04 -30.68
C GLY A 822 19.69 58.87 -29.88
N LEU A 823 19.49 59.00 -28.56
CA LEU A 823 18.79 57.99 -27.77
C LEU A 823 17.36 57.80 -28.28
N ILE A 824 16.95 56.54 -28.47
CA ILE A 824 15.60 56.22 -28.93
C ILE A 824 14.69 55.99 -27.72
N VAL A 825 13.66 56.82 -27.61
CA VAL A 825 12.62 56.71 -26.59
C VAL A 825 11.31 56.32 -27.25
N GLN A 826 10.77 55.15 -26.88
CA GLN A 826 9.53 54.62 -27.43
C GLN A 826 8.47 54.46 -26.33
N PHE A 827 7.27 54.97 -26.61
CA PHE A 827 6.05 54.75 -25.83
C PHE A 827 5.07 53.84 -26.60
N ARG A 828 3.81 53.74 -26.16
CA ARG A 828 2.82 52.82 -26.77
C ARG A 828 2.49 53.21 -28.21
N HIS A 829 2.37 54.51 -28.47
CA HIS A 829 1.91 55.08 -29.74
C HIS A 829 2.98 55.91 -30.45
N THR A 830 3.99 56.37 -29.73
CA THR A 830 5.01 57.30 -30.23
C THR A 830 6.43 56.74 -30.09
N ASN A 831 7.29 57.15 -31.01
CA ASN A 831 8.73 56.90 -30.96
C ASN A 831 9.45 58.22 -31.23
N TRP A 832 10.50 58.51 -30.46
CA TRP A 832 11.25 59.75 -30.55
C TRP A 832 12.74 59.47 -30.40
N ALA A 833 13.49 59.76 -31.47
CA ALA A 833 14.94 59.88 -31.39
C ALA A 833 15.28 61.29 -30.88
N LEU A 834 16.01 61.36 -29.76
CA LEU A 834 16.35 62.64 -29.14
C LEU A 834 17.20 63.50 -30.09
N ASP A 835 16.77 64.74 -30.28
CA ASP A 835 17.40 65.75 -31.13
C ASP A 835 18.54 66.51 -30.44
N ALA A 836 18.53 66.54 -29.10
CA ALA A 836 19.51 67.17 -28.23
C ALA A 836 19.67 66.38 -26.93
N ASP A 837 20.61 66.80 -26.07
CA ASP A 837 20.77 66.23 -24.74
C ASP A 837 19.70 66.79 -23.79
N TYR A 838 19.04 65.90 -23.03
CA TYR A 838 18.00 66.26 -22.06
C TYR A 838 18.42 65.84 -20.65
N THR A 839 18.50 66.80 -19.73
CA THR A 839 18.84 66.58 -18.32
C THR A 839 17.69 66.95 -17.39
N GLY A 840 17.36 66.07 -16.44
CA GLY A 840 16.42 66.40 -15.38
C GLY A 840 14.95 66.44 -15.79
N PHE A 841 14.55 65.62 -16.78
CA PHE A 841 13.17 65.60 -17.28
C PHE A 841 12.41 64.34 -16.89
N VAL A 842 11.08 64.48 -16.80
CA VAL A 842 10.14 63.36 -16.82
C VAL A 842 9.43 63.36 -18.16
N LEU A 843 9.49 62.23 -18.87
CA LEU A 843 8.84 62.04 -20.16
C LEU A 843 7.55 61.24 -19.99
N ARG A 844 6.47 61.70 -20.62
CA ARG A 844 5.16 61.03 -20.63
C ARG A 844 4.53 61.12 -22.02
N GLU A 845 3.82 60.09 -22.41
CA GLU A 845 2.97 60.13 -23.62
C GLU A 845 1.61 60.74 -23.26
N ASP A 846 1.18 61.74 -24.03
CA ASP A 846 -0.11 62.40 -23.85
C ASP A 846 -0.79 62.65 -25.20
N PHE A 847 -2.12 62.65 -25.23
CA PHE A 847 -2.88 62.86 -26.46
C PHE A 847 -3.10 64.35 -26.71
N ASN A 848 -2.52 64.90 -27.77
CA ASN A 848 -2.77 66.28 -28.14
C ASN A 848 -4.09 66.41 -28.91
N LYS A 849 -5.12 66.92 -28.23
CA LYS A 849 -6.46 67.17 -28.80
C LYS A 849 -6.44 68.07 -30.05
N LYS A 850 -5.48 69.00 -30.18
CA LYS A 850 -5.39 69.91 -31.33
C LYS A 850 -4.84 69.21 -32.58
N LYS A 851 -3.85 68.32 -32.42
CA LYS A 851 -3.22 67.58 -33.53
C LYS A 851 -3.83 66.20 -33.78
N GLN A 852 -4.74 65.74 -32.90
CA GLN A 852 -5.35 64.41 -32.94
C GLN A 852 -4.30 63.27 -32.97
N GLN A 853 -3.15 63.50 -32.32
CA GLN A 853 -2.02 62.56 -32.28
C GLN A 853 -1.44 62.51 -30.86
N TYR A 854 -0.84 61.37 -30.52
CA TYR A 854 -0.06 61.24 -29.29
C TYR A 854 1.28 61.95 -29.46
N GLU A 855 1.73 62.64 -28.41
CA GLU A 855 3.02 63.31 -28.36
C GLU A 855 3.72 63.01 -27.02
N ILE A 856 5.05 63.02 -27.03
CA ILE A 856 5.83 62.90 -25.79
C ILE A 856 5.99 64.30 -25.16
N LYS A 857 5.38 64.49 -24.00
CA LYS A 857 5.54 65.71 -23.19
C LYS A 857 6.77 65.59 -22.29
N LYS A 858 7.54 66.67 -22.24
CA LYS A 858 8.71 66.83 -21.38
C LYS A 858 8.29 67.72 -20.22
N GLN A 859 8.28 67.19 -19.01
CA GLN A 859 8.04 67.97 -17.80
C GLN A 859 9.39 68.18 -17.12
N ARG A 860 9.82 69.45 -17.04
CA ARG A 860 10.94 69.85 -16.19
C ARG A 860 10.41 69.93 -14.77
N TRP A 861 11.13 69.33 -13.83
CA TRP A 861 10.76 69.41 -12.42
C TRP A 861 11.22 70.72 -11.81
#